data_AF-A0A9P1BVN6-F1
#
_entry.id   AF-A0A9P1BVN6-F1
#
_cell.length_a   1.000
_cell.length_b   1.000
_cell.length_c   1.000
_cell.angle_alpha   90.00
_cell.angle_beta   90.00
_cell.angle_gamma   90.00
#
_symmetry.space_group_name_H-M   'P 1'
#
loop_
_entity.id
_entity.type
_entity.pdbx_description
1 polymer ?
#
loop_
_entity_poly.entity_id
_entity_poly.type
_entity_poly.pdbx_seq_one_letter_code
_entity_poly.pdbx_strand_id
1 'polypeptide(L)'
;MALLHFLLLTSCVALEMGQEQFLRKVEVATPRWEASPTLRVQLYVCAVMCGIALVASLIFFYTSTPTSEVKEMKEGLETAEISEPAPEPEAVAEEPKNLGPALEEYEDLVRKLLQRGAQSMAPKVAKGVQVASILSDKVSSLTTKAKALVMTELTDTVGSVAQSLQLEEFMVLLDEDAALSANMPPISVLLAGLLVPVNLNFKIVCHLLQVVLVLIPVLCVAGYSEYADQDHPCASIPGLRLWARSVGVIAGLVALARLLQVAQCMYAKAEIRRKNDEMKVKLAEATAQPSNTGLEELKELFIFYASTLQHALACEARTRVNVFSHIVGFGTLLWVLTTFWNLWLYFGYLFVPGVVAFHPAAAGEPSYCAAWVTACAAKVSILLALLFFFGNVMTVFCWISETSLSMDSIAEKIVAQAKAFDQMSMGLPVAQILVKAVLLRGSTDVLCSRLAAQMREKDGLSQEMSQTEKQLAALKAELEAKNAEVDAMKSEMVSQGGYCAAQAERIAAGNLEVAKAHGAEVIEEARRKAAMLEKQTGEEIEKMLAQIKVLMEQAAAAADMAKQQAQEALAQAAEGAPSMADAQKMASEAMAQAADAAPSVAMAQQMAQGSLQEARAAAGEAAKKVQNLAA
;
A
#
# COMPACT_ATOMS: atom_id res chain seq x y z
N MET A 1 -22.07 25.23 4.18
CA MET A 1 -23.19 26.14 3.84
C MET A 1 -22.90 27.60 4.21
N ALA A 2 -22.77 27.98 5.48
CA ALA A 2 -22.53 29.38 5.87
C ALA A 2 -21.24 30.00 5.30
N LEU A 3 -20.13 29.24 5.27
CA LEU A 3 -18.86 29.70 4.66
C LEU A 3 -18.96 29.83 3.13
N LEU A 4 -19.71 28.94 2.47
CA LEU A 4 -19.95 28.97 1.03
C LEU A 4 -20.84 30.17 0.65
N HIS A 5 -21.88 30.45 1.45
CA HIS A 5 -22.69 31.66 1.30
C HIS A 5 -21.89 32.93 1.57
N PHE A 6 -21.02 32.95 2.59
CA PHE A 6 -20.15 34.09 2.84
C PHE A 6 -19.18 34.33 1.67
N LEU A 7 -18.55 33.28 1.15
CA LEU A 7 -17.61 33.39 0.02
C LEU A 7 -18.33 33.79 -1.28
N LEU A 8 -19.47 33.18 -1.60
CA LEU A 8 -20.29 33.54 -2.77
C LEU A 8 -20.86 34.96 -2.64
N LEU A 9 -21.30 35.40 -1.44
CA LEU A 9 -21.69 36.79 -1.22
C LEU A 9 -20.49 37.72 -1.40
N THR A 10 -19.30 37.41 -0.89
CA THR A 10 -18.14 38.29 -1.07
C THR A 10 -17.70 38.38 -2.54
N SER A 11 -17.79 37.30 -3.31
CA SER A 11 -17.49 37.30 -4.75
C SER A 11 -18.57 38.01 -5.56
N CYS A 12 -19.86 37.82 -5.24
CA CYS A 12 -20.97 38.52 -5.89
C CYS A 12 -20.99 40.00 -5.51
N VAL A 13 -20.72 40.36 -4.25
CA VAL A 13 -20.58 41.74 -3.80
C VAL A 13 -19.36 42.41 -4.42
N ALA A 14 -18.27 41.69 -4.68
CA ALA A 14 -17.12 42.22 -5.43
C ALA A 14 -17.41 42.43 -6.93
N LEU A 15 -18.30 41.61 -7.53
CA LEU A 15 -18.77 41.75 -8.91
C LEU A 15 -19.88 42.81 -9.06
N GLU A 16 -20.76 42.97 -8.06
CA GLU A 16 -21.82 43.99 -8.01
C GLU A 16 -21.33 45.36 -7.54
N MET A 17 -20.30 45.40 -6.68
CA MET A 17 -19.55 46.63 -6.42
C MET A 17 -18.78 46.97 -7.69
N GLY A 18 -19.44 47.71 -8.59
CA GLY A 18 -18.83 48.22 -9.82
C GLY A 18 -17.45 48.80 -9.54
N GLN A 19 -16.53 48.61 -10.48
CA GLN A 19 -15.09 48.88 -10.38
C GLN A 19 -14.75 50.12 -9.53
N GLU A 20 -15.47 51.23 -9.68
CA GLU A 20 -15.28 52.45 -8.88
C GLU A 20 -15.52 52.32 -7.37
N GLN A 21 -16.53 51.57 -6.92
CA GLN A 21 -16.82 51.39 -5.50
C GLN A 21 -15.78 50.51 -4.80
N PHE A 22 -15.28 49.48 -5.49
CA PHE A 22 -14.17 48.66 -5.01
C PHE A 22 -12.89 49.50 -4.90
N LEU A 23 -12.57 50.27 -5.95
CA LEU A 23 -11.42 51.17 -5.96
C LEU A 23 -11.48 52.19 -4.82
N ARG A 24 -12.66 52.77 -4.53
CA ARG A 24 -12.86 53.70 -3.40
C ARG A 24 -12.61 53.06 -2.04
N LYS A 25 -13.09 51.83 -1.81
CA LYS A 25 -12.88 51.13 -0.53
C LYS A 25 -11.42 50.71 -0.34
N VAL A 26 -10.74 50.33 -1.41
CA VAL A 26 -9.29 50.10 -1.40
C VAL A 26 -8.53 51.40 -1.09
N GLU A 27 -8.95 52.53 -1.67
CA GLU A 27 -8.39 53.86 -1.37
C GLU A 27 -8.52 54.25 0.11
N VAL A 28 -9.67 53.95 0.73
CA VAL A 28 -9.90 54.20 2.17
C VAL A 28 -9.07 53.26 3.05
N ALA A 29 -8.86 52.02 2.64
CA ALA A 29 -8.09 51.03 3.39
C ALA A 29 -6.56 51.20 3.25
N THR A 30 -6.08 51.83 2.18
CA THR A 30 -4.65 52.09 1.94
C THR A 30 -4.37 53.55 1.59
N PRO A 31 -4.57 54.51 2.53
CA PRO A 31 -4.62 55.95 2.24
C PRO A 31 -3.27 56.60 1.86
N ARG A 32 -2.17 55.83 1.74
CA ARG A 32 -0.83 56.32 1.35
C ARG A 32 -0.26 55.66 0.09
N TRP A 33 -1.03 54.83 -0.61
CA TRP A 33 -0.57 54.15 -1.81
C TRP A 33 -1.18 54.81 -3.05
N GLU A 34 -0.44 55.73 -3.68
CA GLU A 34 -0.73 56.22 -5.04
C GLU A 34 -0.45 55.10 -6.06
N ALA A 35 -1.22 54.03 -5.98
CA ALA A 35 -1.18 52.95 -6.96
C ALA A 35 -1.72 53.47 -8.29
N SER A 36 -0.94 53.29 -9.37
CA SER A 36 -1.39 53.64 -10.73
C SER A 36 -2.74 52.96 -11.03
N PRO A 37 -3.62 53.57 -11.83
CA PRO A 37 -4.91 52.98 -12.21
C PRO A 37 -4.75 51.54 -12.73
N THR A 38 -3.65 51.30 -13.45
CA THR A 38 -3.26 50.00 -13.98
C THR A 38 -2.98 48.97 -12.89
N LEU A 39 -2.25 49.33 -11.83
CA LEU A 39 -1.96 48.43 -10.70
C LEU A 39 -3.24 48.04 -9.96
N ARG A 40 -4.19 48.97 -9.83
CA ARG A 40 -5.47 48.70 -9.16
C ARG A 40 -6.36 47.77 -9.97
N VAL A 41 -6.41 47.94 -11.30
CA VAL A 41 -7.09 47.00 -12.20
C VAL A 41 -6.43 45.62 -12.14
N GLN A 42 -5.10 45.55 -12.10
CA GLN A 42 -4.37 44.28 -12.02
C GLN A 42 -4.61 43.55 -10.70
N LEU A 43 -4.63 44.26 -9.56
CA LEU A 43 -5.00 43.67 -8.26
C LEU A 43 -6.44 43.16 -8.26
N TYR A 44 -7.37 43.90 -8.86
CA TYR A 44 -8.76 43.48 -9.02
C TYR A 44 -8.86 42.22 -9.88
N VAL A 45 -8.20 42.16 -11.03
CA VAL A 45 -8.18 40.97 -11.90
C VAL A 45 -7.56 39.77 -11.18
N CYS A 46 -6.47 39.96 -10.44
CA CYS A 46 -5.82 38.88 -9.70
C CYS A 46 -6.72 38.36 -8.58
N ALA A 47 -7.36 39.24 -7.81
CA ALA A 47 -8.33 38.88 -6.77
C ALA A 47 -9.56 38.17 -7.34
N VAL A 48 -10.08 38.63 -8.49
CA VAL A 48 -11.20 38.00 -9.20
C VAL A 48 -10.79 36.61 -9.72
N MET A 49 -9.61 36.45 -10.31
CA MET A 49 -9.12 35.15 -10.78
C MET A 49 -8.91 34.15 -9.64
N CYS A 50 -8.33 34.59 -8.51
CA CYS A 50 -8.21 33.76 -7.31
C CYS A 50 -9.58 33.42 -6.69
N GLY A 51 -10.53 34.36 -6.72
CA GLY A 51 -11.91 34.15 -6.27
C GLY A 51 -12.66 33.15 -7.14
N ILE A 52 -12.59 33.30 -8.47
CA ILE A 52 -13.17 32.35 -9.43
C ILE A 52 -12.55 30.98 -9.27
N ALA A 53 -11.22 30.88 -9.09
CA ALA A 53 -10.54 29.63 -8.84
C ALA A 53 -11.04 28.92 -7.57
N LEU A 54 -11.20 29.67 -6.47
CA LEU A 54 -11.73 29.14 -5.21
C LEU A 54 -13.19 28.72 -5.32
N VAL A 55 -14.03 29.55 -5.94
CA VAL A 55 -15.46 29.27 -6.13
C VAL A 55 -15.67 28.09 -7.07
N ALA A 56 -14.95 28.01 -8.20
CA ALA A 56 -15.00 26.87 -9.10
C ALA A 56 -14.52 25.57 -8.44
N SER A 57 -13.46 25.63 -7.63
CA SER A 57 -12.99 24.49 -6.83
C SER A 57 -14.02 24.05 -5.79
N LEU A 58 -14.69 25.00 -5.12
CA LEU A 58 -15.73 24.71 -4.12
C LEU A 58 -17.03 24.20 -4.75
N ILE A 59 -17.46 24.77 -5.88
CA ILE A 59 -18.62 24.28 -6.64
C ILE A 59 -18.33 22.88 -7.15
N PHE A 60 -17.16 22.66 -7.75
CA PHE A 60 -16.73 21.33 -8.18
C PHE A 60 -16.70 20.37 -7.00
N PHE A 61 -16.14 20.75 -5.84
CA PHE A 61 -16.15 19.90 -4.64
C PHE A 61 -17.58 19.54 -4.19
N TYR A 62 -18.51 20.50 -4.27
CA TYR A 62 -19.90 20.30 -3.86
C TYR A 62 -20.72 19.49 -4.89
N THR A 63 -20.39 19.57 -6.17
CA THR A 63 -21.07 18.80 -7.23
C THR A 63 -20.45 17.42 -7.48
N SER A 64 -19.18 17.23 -7.12
CA SER A 64 -18.42 15.98 -7.35
C SER A 64 -18.39 15.07 -6.14
N THR A 65 -18.85 15.53 -4.97
CA THR A 65 -19.10 14.64 -3.83
C THR A 65 -20.47 13.99 -4.04
N PRO A 66 -20.55 12.65 -4.24
CA PRO A 66 -21.82 11.97 -4.42
C PRO A 66 -22.60 12.00 -3.10
N THR A 67 -23.43 13.01 -2.91
CA THR A 67 -24.27 13.17 -1.70
C THR A 67 -25.44 12.18 -1.64
N SER A 68 -25.72 11.43 -2.71
CA SER A 68 -26.86 10.51 -2.78
C SER A 68 -26.57 9.12 -2.20
N GLU A 69 -25.35 8.59 -2.30
CA GLU A 69 -25.07 7.19 -1.86
C GLU A 69 -24.83 7.06 -0.34
N VAL A 70 -24.34 8.12 0.32
CA VAL A 70 -24.12 8.09 1.78
C VAL A 70 -25.44 8.04 2.55
N LYS A 71 -26.55 8.48 1.94
CA LYS A 71 -27.87 8.48 2.59
C LYS A 71 -28.50 7.08 2.61
N GLU A 72 -28.35 6.31 1.54
CA GLU A 72 -28.83 4.92 1.47
C GLU A 72 -27.97 3.96 2.32
N MET A 73 -26.65 4.18 2.37
CA MET A 73 -25.76 3.39 3.24
C MET A 73 -26.00 3.63 4.74
N LYS A 74 -26.45 4.84 5.11
CA LYS A 74 -26.72 5.19 6.51
C LYS A 74 -28.11 4.74 6.97
N GLU A 75 -29.11 4.77 6.09
CA GLU A 75 -30.45 4.20 6.38
C GLU A 75 -30.44 2.67 6.46
N GLY A 76 -29.52 1.97 5.79
CA GLY A 76 -29.33 0.52 5.96
C GLY A 76 -28.59 0.12 7.26
N LEU A 77 -27.78 1.02 7.83
CA LEU A 77 -26.95 0.73 9.00
C LEU A 77 -27.65 1.07 10.33
N GLU A 78 -28.64 1.97 10.34
CA GLU A 78 -29.42 2.33 11.55
C GLU A 78 -30.39 1.23 12.01
N THR A 79 -30.57 0.14 11.24
CA THR A 79 -31.35 -1.05 11.66
C THR A 79 -30.52 -2.18 12.28
N ALA A 80 -29.20 -2.03 12.45
CA ALA A 80 -28.38 -2.98 13.18
C ALA A 80 -28.11 -2.46 14.60
N GLU A 81 -28.66 -3.13 15.61
CA GLU A 81 -28.40 -2.89 17.04
C GLU A 81 -26.89 -2.79 17.32
N ILE A 82 -26.44 -1.61 17.74
CA ILE A 82 -25.04 -1.32 18.07
C ILE A 82 -24.80 -1.72 19.53
N SER A 83 -24.09 -2.83 19.72
CA SER A 83 -23.31 -3.12 20.93
C SER A 83 -22.09 -2.20 20.95
N GLU A 84 -21.86 -1.48 22.04
CA GLU A 84 -20.69 -0.62 22.29
C GLU A 84 -19.36 -1.37 22.03
N PRO A 85 -18.41 -0.79 21.27
CA PRO A 85 -17.06 -1.32 21.18
C PRO A 85 -16.19 -0.85 22.37
N ALA A 86 -15.46 -1.79 22.95
CA ALA A 86 -14.45 -1.58 23.98
C ALA A 86 -13.25 -0.75 23.46
N PRO A 87 -12.51 -0.04 24.33
CA PRO A 87 -11.44 0.86 23.93
C PRO A 87 -10.22 0.10 23.37
N GLU A 88 -9.74 0.54 22.19
CA GLU A 88 -8.48 0.12 21.59
C GLU A 88 -7.27 0.56 22.44
N PRO A 89 -6.26 -0.31 22.66
CA PRO A 89 -5.00 0.10 23.27
C PRO A 89 -4.08 0.78 22.26
N GLU A 90 -3.53 1.93 22.63
CA GLU A 90 -2.47 2.64 21.91
C GLU A 90 -1.20 1.77 21.84
N ALA A 91 -0.85 1.31 20.64
CA ALA A 91 0.43 0.67 20.35
C ALA A 91 1.41 1.67 19.71
N VAL A 92 2.49 1.95 20.43
CA VAL A 92 3.66 2.70 19.95
C VAL A 92 4.36 1.86 18.88
N ALA A 93 4.36 2.35 17.63
CA ALA A 93 5.02 1.70 16.50
C ALA A 93 6.51 2.09 16.44
N GLU A 94 7.39 1.14 16.74
CA GLU A 94 8.77 1.15 16.22
C GLU A 94 8.77 0.57 14.80
N GLU A 95 9.27 1.34 13.84
CA GLU A 95 9.44 0.98 12.43
C GLU A 95 10.58 -0.06 12.28
N PRO A 96 10.35 -1.30 11.80
CA PRO A 96 11.44 -2.19 11.47
C PRO A 96 12.01 -1.83 10.09
N LYS A 97 13.27 -1.35 10.08
CA LYS A 97 14.12 -1.28 8.88
C LYS A 97 14.55 -2.71 8.47
N ASN A 98 13.68 -3.46 7.83
CA ASN A 98 14.07 -4.64 7.05
C ASN A 98 13.76 -4.38 5.58
N LEU A 99 14.80 -4.35 4.74
CA LEU A 99 14.62 -4.51 3.31
C LEU A 99 13.97 -5.88 3.11
N GLY A 100 12.80 -5.89 2.49
CA GLY A 100 12.03 -7.11 2.26
C GLY A 100 12.81 -8.18 1.47
N PRO A 101 12.31 -9.42 1.46
CA PRO A 101 12.95 -10.55 0.79
C PRO A 101 13.22 -10.24 -0.69
N ALA A 102 14.37 -10.72 -1.17
CA ALA A 102 14.81 -10.55 -2.55
C ALA A 102 13.79 -11.17 -3.52
N LEU A 103 13.65 -10.56 -4.70
CA LEU A 103 12.71 -10.97 -5.75
C LEU A 103 12.85 -12.45 -6.17
N GLU A 104 14.02 -13.03 -5.93
CA GLU A 104 14.39 -14.43 -6.19
C GLU A 104 13.58 -15.45 -5.36
N GLU A 105 13.25 -15.14 -4.09
CA GLU A 105 12.43 -16.04 -3.26
C GLU A 105 11.00 -16.18 -3.79
N TYR A 106 10.49 -15.14 -4.45
CA TYR A 106 9.16 -15.16 -5.07
C TYR A 106 9.15 -15.99 -6.35
N GLU A 107 10.19 -15.86 -7.19
CA GLU A 107 10.36 -16.71 -8.36
C GLU A 107 10.42 -18.19 -7.97
N ASP A 108 11.18 -18.53 -6.95
CA ASP A 108 11.30 -19.92 -6.47
C ASP A 108 10.00 -20.48 -5.89
N LEU A 109 9.22 -19.67 -5.16
CA LEU A 109 7.93 -20.10 -4.61
C LEU A 109 6.92 -20.36 -5.73
N VAL A 110 6.82 -19.46 -6.71
CA VAL A 110 5.94 -19.62 -7.88
C VAL A 110 6.37 -20.81 -8.71
N ARG A 111 7.69 -21.02 -8.90
CA ARG A 111 8.23 -22.17 -9.64
C ARG A 111 7.91 -23.48 -8.94
N LYS A 112 8.06 -23.55 -7.61
CA LYS A 112 7.70 -24.74 -6.80
C LYS A 112 6.22 -25.06 -6.87
N LEU A 113 5.34 -24.05 -6.80
CA LEU A 113 3.89 -24.23 -6.92
C LEU A 113 3.47 -24.66 -8.32
N LEU A 114 4.05 -24.06 -9.37
CA LEU A 114 3.83 -24.49 -10.76
C LEU A 114 4.33 -25.90 -11.00
N GLN A 115 5.47 -26.26 -10.44
CA GLN A 115 6.04 -27.61 -10.55
C GLN A 115 5.19 -28.64 -9.80
N ARG A 116 4.70 -28.31 -8.60
CA ARG A 116 3.78 -29.16 -7.81
C ARG A 116 2.40 -29.28 -8.48
N GLY A 117 1.87 -28.19 -9.02
CA GLY A 117 0.65 -28.16 -9.83
C GLY A 117 0.79 -29.02 -11.08
N ALA A 118 1.87 -28.85 -11.84
CA ALA A 118 2.19 -29.65 -13.02
C ALA A 118 2.36 -31.14 -12.68
N GLN A 119 2.99 -31.48 -11.55
CA GLN A 119 3.13 -32.86 -11.07
C GLN A 119 1.78 -33.46 -10.63
N SER A 120 0.90 -32.67 -10.01
CA SER A 120 -0.45 -33.13 -9.60
C SER A 120 -1.40 -33.30 -10.80
N MET A 121 -1.21 -32.52 -11.86
CA MET A 121 -1.99 -32.62 -13.11
C MET A 121 -1.37 -33.54 -14.16
N ALA A 122 -0.12 -33.97 -13.99
CA ALA A 122 0.60 -34.86 -14.90
C ALA A 122 -0.13 -36.17 -15.25
N PRO A 123 -0.89 -36.84 -14.35
CA PRO A 123 -1.63 -38.03 -14.74
C PRO A 123 -2.87 -37.73 -15.61
N LYS A 124 -3.28 -36.46 -15.79
CA LYS A 124 -4.49 -36.10 -16.57
C LYS A 124 -4.30 -35.04 -17.65
N VAL A 125 -3.22 -34.27 -17.68
CA VAL A 125 -3.05 -33.19 -18.69
C VAL A 125 -1.58 -33.06 -19.11
N ALA A 126 -1.23 -33.59 -20.28
CA ALA A 126 0.10 -33.46 -20.90
C ALA A 126 0.51 -31.99 -21.18
N LYS A 127 -0.43 -31.04 -21.09
CA LYS A 127 -0.22 -29.60 -21.35
C LYS A 127 0.21 -28.78 -20.11
N GLY A 128 0.03 -29.28 -18.89
CA GLY A 128 0.35 -28.53 -17.66
C GLY A 128 1.85 -28.18 -17.53
N VAL A 129 2.72 -29.04 -18.08
CA VAL A 129 4.17 -28.83 -18.11
C VAL A 129 4.56 -27.66 -19.04
N GLN A 130 3.84 -27.44 -20.14
CA GLN A 130 4.09 -26.31 -21.05
C GLN A 130 3.71 -24.96 -20.42
N VAL A 131 2.61 -24.91 -19.67
CA VAL A 131 2.16 -23.69 -18.98
C VAL A 131 3.16 -23.27 -17.90
N ALA A 132 3.66 -24.24 -17.12
CA ALA A 132 4.65 -24.00 -16.09
C ALA A 132 5.99 -23.48 -16.65
N SER A 133 6.47 -24.03 -17.78
CA SER A 133 7.72 -23.56 -18.40
C SER A 133 7.57 -22.15 -18.98
N ILE A 134 6.44 -21.83 -19.61
CA ILE A 134 6.18 -20.51 -20.18
C ILE A 134 6.06 -19.45 -19.07
N LEU A 135 5.36 -19.74 -17.97
CA LEU A 135 5.28 -18.82 -16.83
C LEU A 135 6.67 -18.57 -16.21
N SER A 136 7.45 -19.63 -16.01
CA SER A 136 8.80 -19.52 -15.41
C SER A 136 9.78 -18.74 -16.30
N ASP A 137 9.73 -18.92 -17.62
CA ASP A 137 10.59 -18.20 -18.57
C ASP A 137 10.19 -16.71 -18.69
N LYS A 138 8.90 -16.39 -18.52
CA LYS A 138 8.40 -15.02 -18.66
C LYS A 138 8.56 -14.18 -17.40
N VAL A 139 8.39 -14.78 -16.23
CA VAL A 139 8.66 -14.10 -14.95
C VAL A 139 10.14 -13.70 -14.84
N SER A 140 11.06 -14.58 -15.22
CA SER A 140 12.50 -14.29 -15.21
C SER A 140 12.93 -13.24 -16.26
N SER A 141 12.26 -13.20 -17.44
CA SER A 141 12.48 -12.20 -18.50
C SER A 141 11.99 -10.78 -18.13
N LEU A 142 10.86 -10.67 -17.41
CA LEU A 142 10.27 -9.40 -16.95
C LEU A 142 11.24 -8.61 -16.05
N THR A 143 11.99 -9.32 -15.22
CA THR A 143 12.94 -8.75 -14.26
C THR A 143 14.20 -8.19 -14.94
N THR A 144 14.65 -8.80 -16.05
CA THR A 144 15.93 -8.45 -16.68
C THR A 144 15.88 -7.29 -17.69
N LYS A 145 14.69 -6.87 -18.18
CA LYS A 145 14.59 -5.93 -19.34
C LYS A 145 13.65 -4.73 -19.15
N ALA A 146 13.43 -4.27 -17.93
CA ALA A 146 12.36 -3.38 -17.47
C ALA A 146 12.07 -2.01 -18.17
N LYS A 147 12.70 -1.59 -19.28
CA LYS A 147 12.46 -0.23 -19.86
C LYS A 147 11.89 -0.17 -21.29
N ALA A 148 12.28 -1.09 -22.18
CA ALA A 148 11.67 -1.22 -23.52
C ALA A 148 10.58 -2.31 -23.58
N LEU A 149 10.40 -2.99 -22.46
CA LEU A 149 9.76 -4.30 -22.35
C LEU A 149 8.37 -4.22 -21.69
N VAL A 150 8.07 -3.17 -20.94
CA VAL A 150 6.82 -3.11 -20.14
C VAL A 150 5.56 -3.05 -21.00
N MET A 151 5.61 -2.59 -22.26
CA MET A 151 4.43 -2.68 -23.13
C MET A 151 4.44 -3.95 -23.98
N THR A 152 5.59 -4.36 -24.50
CA THR A 152 5.71 -5.55 -25.36
C THR A 152 5.61 -6.85 -24.56
N GLU A 153 6.30 -6.97 -23.43
CA GLU A 153 6.15 -8.13 -22.53
C GLU A 153 4.91 -8.06 -21.65
N LEU A 154 4.31 -6.91 -21.36
CA LEU A 154 2.98 -6.94 -20.74
C LEU A 154 1.93 -7.43 -21.75
N THR A 155 2.02 -7.02 -23.02
CA THR A 155 1.14 -7.53 -24.08
C THR A 155 1.42 -9.00 -24.38
N ASP A 156 2.70 -9.43 -24.39
CA ASP A 156 3.08 -10.84 -24.57
C ASP A 156 2.85 -11.69 -23.32
N THR A 157 2.94 -11.15 -22.11
CA THR A 157 2.64 -11.88 -20.86
C THR A 157 1.14 -11.96 -20.68
N VAL A 158 0.38 -10.90 -20.94
CA VAL A 158 -1.09 -10.95 -20.93
C VAL A 158 -1.60 -11.84 -22.06
N GLY A 159 -0.99 -11.77 -23.24
CA GLY A 159 -1.26 -12.66 -24.37
C GLY A 159 -0.91 -14.10 -24.07
N SER A 160 0.29 -14.36 -23.55
CA SER A 160 0.74 -15.71 -23.19
C SER A 160 0.00 -16.26 -21.99
N VAL A 161 -0.37 -15.45 -20.99
CA VAL A 161 -1.21 -15.87 -19.86
C VAL A 161 -2.63 -16.14 -20.34
N ALA A 162 -3.22 -15.29 -21.19
CA ALA A 162 -4.56 -15.55 -21.75
C ALA A 162 -4.59 -16.77 -22.68
N GLN A 163 -3.52 -16.98 -23.47
CA GLN A 163 -3.38 -18.09 -24.40
C GLN A 163 -2.99 -19.40 -23.68
N SER A 164 -2.17 -19.34 -22.62
CA SER A 164 -1.77 -20.48 -21.80
C SER A 164 -2.81 -20.86 -20.76
N LEU A 165 -3.64 -19.91 -20.31
CA LEU A 165 -4.80 -20.21 -19.47
C LEU A 165 -5.86 -21.02 -20.22
N GLN A 166 -5.80 -21.17 -21.56
CA GLN A 166 -6.93 -21.62 -22.38
C GLN A 166 -8.23 -21.16 -21.72
N LEU A 167 -8.41 -19.83 -21.60
CA LEU A 167 -9.38 -19.21 -20.68
C LEU A 167 -10.78 -19.83 -20.77
N GLU A 168 -11.16 -20.43 -21.91
CA GLU A 168 -12.36 -21.26 -22.06
C GLU A 168 -12.31 -22.60 -21.29
N GLU A 169 -11.22 -23.39 -21.32
CA GLU A 169 -11.06 -24.62 -20.53
C GLU A 169 -10.87 -24.33 -19.03
N PHE A 170 -10.12 -23.28 -18.67
CA PHE A 170 -10.01 -22.84 -17.27
C PHE A 170 -11.31 -22.21 -16.78
N MET A 171 -12.04 -21.45 -17.62
CA MET A 171 -13.40 -21.01 -17.30
C MET A 171 -14.34 -22.19 -17.15
N VAL A 172 -14.27 -23.24 -17.97
CA VAL A 172 -15.11 -24.44 -17.84
C VAL A 172 -14.79 -25.20 -16.54
N LEU A 173 -13.52 -25.28 -16.13
CA LEU A 173 -13.13 -25.80 -14.82
C LEU A 173 -13.57 -24.89 -13.65
N LEU A 174 -13.70 -23.59 -13.88
CA LEU A 174 -14.28 -22.62 -12.95
C LEU A 174 -15.83 -22.63 -12.97
N ASP A 175 -16.45 -23.02 -14.07
CA ASP A 175 -17.91 -22.96 -14.31
C ASP A 175 -18.65 -24.03 -13.52
N GLU A 176 -17.97 -25.11 -13.13
CA GLU A 176 -18.51 -26.10 -12.18
C GLU A 176 -18.84 -25.45 -10.82
N ASP A 177 -18.15 -24.35 -10.46
CA ASP A 177 -18.52 -23.48 -9.33
C ASP A 177 -19.10 -22.16 -9.88
N ALA A 178 -20.41 -22.15 -10.16
CA ALA A 178 -21.14 -20.92 -10.51
C ALA A 178 -20.93 -19.77 -9.49
N ALA A 179 -20.55 -20.10 -8.25
CA ALA A 179 -20.15 -19.13 -7.23
C ALA A 179 -18.79 -18.47 -7.51
N LEU A 180 -17.85 -19.19 -8.14
CA LEU A 180 -16.54 -18.67 -8.49
C LEU A 180 -16.61 -17.79 -9.75
N SER A 181 -17.32 -18.23 -10.80
CA SER A 181 -17.52 -17.44 -12.01
C SER A 181 -18.31 -16.14 -11.75
N ALA A 182 -19.25 -16.15 -10.81
CA ALA A 182 -19.97 -14.94 -10.37
C ALA A 182 -19.09 -13.91 -9.64
N ASN A 183 -17.99 -14.35 -9.02
CA ASN A 183 -17.18 -13.49 -8.15
C ASN A 183 -15.87 -13.03 -8.79
N MET A 184 -15.46 -13.62 -9.92
CA MET A 184 -14.17 -13.30 -10.54
C MET A 184 -14.20 -11.88 -11.15
N PRO A 185 -13.20 -11.02 -10.84
CA PRO A 185 -13.10 -9.73 -11.48
C PRO A 185 -13.00 -9.88 -13.01
N PRO A 186 -13.60 -8.95 -13.78
CA PRO A 186 -13.39 -8.89 -15.21
C PRO A 186 -11.89 -8.85 -15.56
N ILE A 187 -11.51 -9.48 -16.67
CA ILE A 187 -10.10 -9.50 -17.13
C ILE A 187 -9.53 -8.08 -17.28
N SER A 188 -10.36 -7.11 -17.64
CA SER A 188 -9.98 -5.70 -17.70
C SER A 188 -9.49 -5.15 -16.35
N VAL A 189 -10.11 -5.58 -15.26
CA VAL A 189 -9.74 -5.20 -13.88
C VAL A 189 -8.41 -5.87 -13.51
N LEU A 190 -8.22 -7.15 -13.81
CA LEU A 190 -6.96 -7.83 -13.55
C LEU A 190 -5.79 -7.17 -14.31
N LEU A 191 -5.99 -6.87 -15.59
CA LEU A 191 -5.00 -6.20 -16.43
C LEU A 191 -4.67 -4.80 -15.91
N ALA A 192 -5.69 -4.05 -15.50
CA ALA A 192 -5.49 -2.73 -14.92
C ALA A 192 -4.72 -2.82 -13.59
N GLY A 193 -5.03 -3.79 -12.73
CA GLY A 193 -4.33 -4.03 -11.47
C GLY A 193 -2.84 -4.34 -11.65
N LEU A 194 -2.50 -5.07 -12.71
CA LEU A 194 -1.12 -5.38 -13.04
C LEU A 194 -0.30 -4.12 -13.39
N LEU A 195 -0.96 -3.10 -13.96
CA LEU A 195 -0.35 -1.83 -14.34
C LEU A 195 -0.21 -0.83 -13.18
N VAL A 196 -0.92 -1.04 -12.07
CA VAL A 196 -0.95 -0.11 -10.93
C VAL A 196 0.46 0.25 -10.42
N PRO A 197 1.37 -0.70 -10.12
CA PRO A 197 2.67 -0.35 -9.54
C PRO A 197 3.52 0.49 -10.49
N VAL A 198 3.43 0.22 -11.79
CA VAL A 198 4.13 0.98 -12.84
C VAL A 198 3.56 2.38 -12.94
N ASN A 199 2.24 2.53 -12.97
CA ASN A 199 1.57 3.83 -13.02
C ASN A 199 1.90 4.69 -11.79
N LEU A 200 1.86 4.10 -10.59
CA LEU A 200 2.20 4.80 -9.34
C LEU A 200 3.65 5.28 -9.35
N ASN A 201 4.60 4.44 -9.79
CA ASN A 201 6.00 4.84 -9.92
C ASN A 201 6.18 5.96 -10.94
N PHE A 202 5.53 5.84 -12.10
CA PHE A 202 5.59 6.86 -13.14
C PHE A 202 5.05 8.20 -12.65
N LYS A 203 3.91 8.19 -11.94
CA LYS A 203 3.34 9.38 -11.30
C LYS A 203 4.29 10.00 -10.28
N ILE A 204 4.88 9.20 -9.38
CA ILE A 204 5.87 9.68 -8.40
C ILE A 204 7.03 10.39 -9.11
N VAL A 205 7.63 9.75 -10.11
CA VAL A 205 8.76 10.33 -10.86
C VAL A 205 8.34 11.61 -11.57
N CYS A 206 7.19 11.65 -12.24
CA CYS A 206 6.72 12.84 -12.94
C CYS A 206 6.45 14.01 -11.99
N HIS A 207 5.82 13.76 -10.83
CA HIS A 207 5.59 14.81 -9.84
C HIS A 207 6.90 15.33 -9.24
N LEU A 208 7.82 14.43 -8.84
CA LEU A 208 9.12 14.83 -8.30
C LEU A 208 9.97 15.60 -9.32
N LEU A 209 10.01 15.15 -10.57
CA LEU A 209 10.76 15.81 -11.64
C LEU A 209 10.29 17.25 -11.84
N GLN A 210 8.98 17.49 -11.87
CA GLN A 210 8.44 18.84 -12.01
C GLN A 210 8.67 19.70 -10.76
N VAL A 211 8.56 19.13 -9.56
CA VAL A 211 8.85 19.86 -8.32
C VAL A 211 10.31 20.31 -8.28
N VAL A 212 11.25 19.39 -8.52
CA VAL A 212 12.69 19.64 -8.39
C VAL A 212 13.24 20.49 -9.54
N LEU A 213 12.83 20.25 -10.78
CA LEU A 213 13.41 20.91 -11.94
C LEU A 213 12.70 22.22 -12.35
N VAL A 214 11.46 22.45 -11.92
CA VAL A 214 10.68 23.62 -12.33
C VAL A 214 10.20 24.43 -11.14
N LEU A 215 9.36 23.83 -10.28
CA LEU A 215 8.60 24.61 -9.31
C LEU A 215 9.48 25.18 -8.19
N ILE A 216 10.40 24.38 -7.64
CA ILE A 216 11.34 24.86 -6.61
C ILE A 216 12.29 25.92 -7.18
N PRO A 217 12.97 25.72 -8.34
CA PRO A 217 13.81 26.77 -8.92
C PRO A 217 13.05 28.06 -9.19
N VAL A 218 11.83 27.98 -9.76
CA VAL A 218 11.02 29.18 -10.00
C VAL A 218 10.61 29.85 -8.70
N LEU A 219 10.23 29.09 -7.67
CA LEU A 219 9.89 29.62 -6.35
C LEU A 219 11.09 30.36 -5.71
N CYS A 220 12.28 29.74 -5.74
CA CYS A 220 13.50 30.34 -5.21
C CYS A 220 13.87 31.64 -5.95
N VAL A 221 13.81 31.61 -7.28
CA VAL A 221 14.16 32.76 -8.12
C VAL A 221 13.12 33.89 -7.99
N ALA A 222 11.83 33.56 -7.91
CA ALA A 222 10.77 34.55 -7.66
C ALA A 222 10.90 35.19 -6.26
N GLY A 223 11.11 34.37 -5.22
CA GLY A 223 11.32 34.86 -3.86
C GLY A 223 12.57 35.74 -3.73
N TYR A 224 13.68 35.31 -4.34
CA TYR A 224 14.91 36.11 -4.38
C TYR A 224 14.72 37.42 -5.13
N SER A 225 13.98 37.42 -6.25
CA SER A 225 13.72 38.65 -7.00
C SER A 225 12.89 39.67 -6.22
N GLU A 226 11.88 39.23 -5.48
CA GLU A 226 11.07 40.12 -4.64
C GLU A 226 11.89 40.71 -3.48
N TYR A 227 12.80 39.92 -2.91
CA TYR A 227 13.72 40.38 -1.87
C TYR A 227 14.74 41.40 -2.41
N ALA A 228 15.40 41.08 -3.53
CA ALA A 228 16.47 41.92 -4.07
C ALA A 228 15.95 43.24 -4.67
N ASP A 229 14.80 43.20 -5.34
CA ASP A 229 14.24 44.37 -6.01
C ASP A 229 13.17 45.11 -5.18
N GLN A 230 13.07 44.85 -3.87
CA GLN A 230 12.00 45.42 -3.02
C GLN A 230 11.93 46.96 -3.11
N ASP A 231 13.10 47.61 -3.17
CA ASP A 231 13.24 49.07 -3.25
C ASP A 231 13.34 49.63 -4.67
N HIS A 232 13.30 48.77 -5.70
CA HIS A 232 13.54 49.14 -7.10
C HIS A 232 12.22 49.11 -7.89
N PRO A 233 11.52 50.24 -8.05
CA PRO A 233 10.26 50.27 -8.79
C PRO A 233 10.51 50.02 -10.28
N CYS A 234 9.53 49.41 -10.95
CA CYS A 234 9.56 49.15 -12.39
C CYS A 234 8.28 49.71 -13.01
N ALA A 235 8.32 50.98 -13.42
CA ALA A 235 7.18 51.66 -14.03
C ALA A 235 7.01 51.28 -15.51
N SER A 236 8.11 50.98 -16.20
CA SER A 236 8.13 50.69 -17.64
C SER A 236 7.54 49.32 -18.00
N ILE A 237 7.51 48.35 -17.08
CA ILE A 237 6.94 47.02 -17.29
C ILE A 237 5.73 46.84 -16.37
N PRO A 238 4.51 47.08 -16.87
CA PRO A 238 3.31 47.06 -16.03
C PRO A 238 3.05 45.66 -15.48
N GLY A 239 2.91 45.56 -14.16
CA GLY A 239 2.56 44.32 -13.48
C GLY A 239 3.71 43.34 -13.24
N LEU A 240 4.98 43.71 -13.50
CA LEU A 240 6.11 42.80 -13.31
C LEU A 240 6.26 42.29 -11.85
N ARG A 241 6.06 43.16 -10.85
CA ARG A 241 6.09 42.72 -9.44
C ARG A 241 4.89 41.84 -9.07
N LEU A 242 3.69 42.20 -9.54
CA LEU A 242 2.50 41.38 -9.31
C LEU A 242 2.68 40.00 -9.94
N TRP A 243 3.28 39.96 -11.13
CA TRP A 243 3.69 38.74 -11.80
C TRP A 243 4.60 37.90 -10.91
N ALA A 244 5.73 38.44 -10.42
CA ALA A 244 6.68 37.69 -9.59
C ALA A 244 6.02 37.06 -8.36
N ARG A 245 5.17 37.82 -7.66
CA ARG A 245 4.38 37.34 -6.52
C ARG A 245 3.40 36.25 -6.91
N SER A 246 2.63 36.45 -7.99
CA SER A 246 1.65 35.47 -8.46
C SER A 246 2.31 34.15 -8.89
N VAL A 247 3.42 34.22 -9.61
CA VAL A 247 4.19 33.03 -10.03
C VAL A 247 4.78 32.32 -8.83
N GLY A 248 5.35 33.05 -7.86
CA GLY A 248 5.84 32.47 -6.61
C GLY A 248 4.74 31.73 -5.85
N VAL A 249 3.57 32.35 -5.68
CA VAL A 249 2.43 31.74 -4.97
C VAL A 249 1.92 30.51 -5.72
N ILE A 250 1.70 30.59 -7.03
CA ILE A 250 1.25 29.44 -7.84
C ILE A 250 2.28 28.31 -7.79
N ALA A 251 3.57 28.62 -7.95
CA ALA A 251 4.65 27.63 -7.89
C ALA A 251 4.66 26.91 -6.53
N GLY A 252 4.55 27.66 -5.42
CA GLY A 252 4.51 27.10 -4.08
C GLY A 252 3.30 26.19 -3.84
N LEU A 253 2.10 26.64 -4.21
CA LEU A 253 0.87 25.87 -4.06
C LEU A 253 0.89 24.58 -4.90
N VAL A 254 1.32 24.66 -6.16
CA VAL A 254 1.42 23.49 -7.04
C VAL A 254 2.52 22.53 -6.57
N ALA A 255 3.65 23.05 -6.08
CA ALA A 255 4.72 22.21 -5.54
C ALA A 255 4.25 21.42 -4.33
N LEU A 256 3.58 22.09 -3.38
CA LEU A 256 3.02 21.43 -2.20
C LEU A 256 1.99 20.36 -2.57
N ALA A 257 1.05 20.69 -3.47
CA ALA A 257 0.04 19.73 -3.91
C ALA A 257 0.68 18.48 -4.58
N ARG A 258 1.75 18.68 -5.39
CA ARG A 258 2.49 17.57 -6.00
C ARG A 258 3.25 16.73 -4.97
N LEU A 259 3.84 17.34 -3.94
CA LEU A 259 4.50 16.59 -2.86
C LEU A 259 3.50 15.76 -2.05
N LEU A 260 2.34 16.31 -1.75
CA LEU A 260 1.26 15.57 -1.10
C LEU A 260 0.77 14.40 -1.97
N GLN A 261 0.66 14.62 -3.29
CA GLN A 261 0.35 13.55 -4.23
C GLN A 261 1.41 12.44 -4.23
N VAL A 262 2.70 12.80 -4.19
CA VAL A 262 3.81 11.83 -4.08
C VAL A 262 3.68 11.03 -2.79
N ALA A 263 3.45 11.67 -1.65
CA ALA A 263 3.27 11.00 -0.38
C ALA A 263 2.10 9.99 -0.41
N GLN A 264 0.98 10.36 -1.03
CA GLN A 264 -0.15 9.45 -1.20
C GLN A 264 0.15 8.28 -2.13
N CYS A 265 0.87 8.49 -3.23
CA CYS A 265 1.34 7.40 -4.09
C CYS A 265 2.31 6.46 -3.35
N MET A 266 3.18 7.00 -2.48
CA MET A 266 4.08 6.19 -1.65
C MET A 266 3.30 5.38 -0.61
N TYR A 267 2.30 5.98 0.04
CA TYR A 267 1.40 5.28 0.97
C TYR A 267 0.65 4.15 0.27
N ALA A 268 0.04 4.41 -0.90
CA ALA A 268 -0.64 3.41 -1.70
C ALA A 268 0.31 2.25 -2.09
N LYS A 269 1.55 2.56 -2.44
CA LYS A 269 2.57 1.56 -2.77
C LYS A 269 2.98 0.73 -1.54
N ALA A 270 3.07 1.34 -0.36
CA ALA A 270 3.32 0.63 0.89
C ALA A 270 2.15 -0.28 1.28
N GLU A 271 0.91 0.18 1.12
CA GLU A 271 -0.31 -0.59 1.36
C GLU A 271 -0.38 -1.83 0.45
N ILE A 272 -0.10 -1.66 -0.85
CA ILE A 272 -0.02 -2.78 -1.81
C ILE A 272 1.08 -3.77 -1.43
N ARG A 273 2.25 -3.29 -0.99
CA ARG A 273 3.34 -4.17 -0.53
C ARG A 273 2.95 -4.97 0.70
N ARG A 274 2.36 -4.32 1.71
CA ARG A 274 1.87 -4.98 2.93
C ARG A 274 0.88 -6.10 2.59
N LYS A 275 -0.07 -5.84 1.68
CA LYS A 275 -1.02 -6.87 1.22
C LYS A 275 -0.35 -8.00 0.44
N ASN A 276 0.64 -7.68 -0.38
CA ASN A 276 1.43 -8.70 -1.08
C ASN A 276 2.22 -9.57 -0.08
N ASP A 277 2.76 -8.98 1.00
CA ASP A 277 3.49 -9.73 2.02
C ASP A 277 2.55 -10.57 2.90
N GLU A 278 1.37 -10.07 3.27
CA GLU A 278 0.30 -10.87 3.90
C GLU A 278 -0.05 -12.10 3.04
N MET A 279 -0.17 -11.92 1.72
CA MET A 279 -0.46 -13.00 0.79
C MET A 279 0.69 -14.02 0.72
N LYS A 280 1.94 -13.58 0.74
CA LYS A 280 3.10 -14.50 0.76
C LYS A 280 3.09 -15.39 1.99
N VAL A 281 2.77 -14.83 3.16
CA VAL A 281 2.67 -15.61 4.40
C VAL A 281 1.57 -16.66 4.29
N LYS A 282 0.37 -16.27 3.86
CA LYS A 282 -0.76 -17.21 3.65
C LYS A 282 -0.41 -18.31 2.64
N LEU A 283 0.30 -17.95 1.57
CA LEU A 283 0.71 -18.92 0.56
C LEU A 283 1.77 -19.89 1.09
N ALA A 284 2.71 -19.41 1.90
CA ALA A 284 3.70 -20.26 2.55
C ALA A 284 3.03 -21.24 3.54
N GLU A 285 2.06 -20.78 4.32
CA GLU A 285 1.25 -21.60 5.22
C GLU A 285 0.44 -22.67 4.47
N ALA A 286 -0.24 -22.28 3.38
CA ALA A 286 -0.98 -23.22 2.53
C ALA A 286 -0.05 -24.27 1.89
N THR A 287 1.14 -23.86 1.44
CA THR A 287 2.13 -24.77 0.85
C THR A 287 2.71 -25.75 1.87
N ALA A 288 2.83 -25.32 3.13
CA ALA A 288 3.36 -26.12 4.23
C ALA A 288 2.40 -27.21 4.69
N GLN A 289 1.09 -27.05 4.48
CA GLN A 289 0.11 -28.09 4.78
C GLN A 289 0.13 -29.14 3.66
N PRO A 290 0.51 -30.41 3.92
CA PRO A 290 0.59 -31.46 2.91
C PRO A 290 -0.81 -32.03 2.55
N SER A 291 -1.77 -31.17 2.26
CA SER A 291 -3.11 -31.58 1.84
C SER A 291 -3.12 -32.03 0.37
N ASN A 292 -3.92 -33.04 0.04
CA ASN A 292 -3.83 -33.84 -1.18
C ASN A 292 -4.50 -33.22 -2.43
N THR A 293 -4.69 -31.90 -2.51
CA THR A 293 -5.47 -31.28 -3.60
C THR A 293 -4.79 -30.07 -4.22
N GLY A 294 -3.83 -30.31 -5.12
CA GLY A 294 -3.14 -29.25 -5.87
C GLY A 294 -4.04 -28.35 -6.73
N LEU A 295 -5.28 -28.78 -7.06
CA LEU A 295 -6.26 -27.94 -7.77
C LEU A 295 -6.85 -26.86 -6.86
N GLU A 296 -7.23 -27.21 -5.64
CA GLU A 296 -7.80 -26.24 -4.68
C GLU A 296 -6.73 -25.22 -4.25
N GLU A 297 -5.48 -25.67 -4.06
CA GLU A 297 -4.34 -24.76 -3.81
C GLU A 297 -4.17 -23.75 -4.96
N LEU A 298 -4.30 -24.18 -6.22
CA LEU A 298 -4.16 -23.31 -7.40
C LEU A 298 -5.34 -22.34 -7.54
N LYS A 299 -6.55 -22.80 -7.23
CA LYS A 299 -7.76 -21.97 -7.18
C LYS A 299 -7.64 -20.88 -6.11
N GLU A 300 -7.22 -21.27 -4.91
CA GLU A 300 -7.02 -20.36 -3.78
C GLU A 300 -5.93 -19.33 -4.10
N LEU A 301 -4.80 -19.77 -4.69
CA LEU A 301 -3.74 -18.88 -5.17
C LEU A 301 -4.27 -17.87 -6.20
N PHE A 302 -5.09 -18.31 -7.16
CA PHE A 302 -5.68 -17.42 -8.14
C PHE A 302 -6.59 -16.37 -7.49
N ILE A 303 -7.46 -16.79 -6.55
CA ILE A 303 -8.36 -15.90 -5.81
C ILE A 303 -7.55 -14.85 -5.04
N PHE A 304 -6.47 -15.25 -4.37
CA PHE A 304 -5.59 -14.33 -3.65
C PHE A 304 -4.91 -13.32 -4.57
N TYR A 305 -4.41 -13.77 -5.73
CA TYR A 305 -3.78 -12.88 -6.69
C TYR A 305 -4.79 -11.88 -7.29
N ALA A 306 -5.98 -12.36 -7.67
CA ALA A 306 -7.06 -11.51 -8.16
C ALA A 306 -7.48 -10.46 -7.12
N SER A 307 -7.61 -10.86 -5.85
CA SER A 307 -7.91 -9.97 -4.73
C SER A 307 -6.84 -8.89 -4.55
N THR A 308 -5.56 -9.27 -4.65
CA THR A 308 -4.43 -8.34 -4.54
C THR A 308 -4.42 -7.30 -5.68
N LEU A 309 -4.71 -7.74 -6.91
CA LEU A 309 -4.82 -6.83 -8.06
C LEU A 309 -6.02 -5.87 -7.94
N GLN A 310 -7.15 -6.35 -7.46
CA GLN A 310 -8.31 -5.51 -7.15
C GLN A 310 -8.00 -4.48 -6.06
N HIS A 311 -7.30 -4.90 -5.01
CA HIS A 311 -6.86 -4.01 -3.94
C HIS A 311 -5.89 -2.94 -4.46
N ALA A 312 -4.92 -3.33 -5.31
CA ALA A 312 -4.02 -2.40 -5.95
C ALA A 312 -4.79 -1.34 -6.77
N LEU A 313 -5.80 -1.75 -7.54
CA LEU A 313 -6.67 -0.81 -8.25
C LEU A 313 -7.42 0.13 -7.35
N ALA A 314 -7.96 -0.36 -6.22
CA ALA A 314 -8.63 0.48 -5.25
C ALA A 314 -7.68 1.54 -4.68
N CYS A 315 -6.44 1.17 -4.39
CA CYS A 315 -5.38 2.09 -3.96
C CYS A 315 -5.03 3.11 -5.06
N GLU A 316 -4.87 2.69 -6.32
CA GLU A 316 -4.63 3.62 -7.43
C GLU A 316 -5.81 4.59 -7.61
N ALA A 317 -7.05 4.09 -7.60
CA ALA A 317 -8.24 4.90 -7.76
C ALA A 317 -8.33 5.98 -6.67
N ARG A 318 -8.01 5.62 -5.41
CA ARG A 318 -7.93 6.57 -4.29
C ARG A 318 -6.92 7.68 -4.55
N THR A 319 -5.77 7.37 -5.15
CA THR A 319 -4.77 8.40 -5.51
C THR A 319 -5.17 9.22 -6.74
N ARG A 320 -5.93 8.66 -7.68
CA ARG A 320 -6.29 9.35 -8.93
C ARG A 320 -7.39 10.39 -8.74
N VAL A 321 -8.41 10.07 -7.96
CA VAL A 321 -9.64 10.87 -7.81
C VAL A 321 -9.62 11.68 -6.51
N ASN A 322 -8.43 11.99 -5.99
CA ASN A 322 -8.32 12.78 -4.76
C ASN A 322 -8.39 14.30 -5.04
N VAL A 323 -8.61 15.06 -3.98
CA VAL A 323 -8.65 16.54 -4.04
C VAL A 323 -7.33 17.11 -4.57
N PHE A 324 -6.20 16.51 -4.22
CA PHE A 324 -4.88 16.98 -4.64
C PHE A 324 -4.64 16.85 -6.14
N SER A 325 -5.17 15.81 -6.79
CA SER A 325 -5.12 15.60 -8.24
C SER A 325 -5.86 16.74 -8.95
N HIS A 326 -7.02 17.16 -8.44
CA HIS A 326 -7.73 18.33 -8.97
C HIS A 326 -6.98 19.64 -8.75
N ILE A 327 -6.39 19.84 -7.57
CA ILE A 327 -5.55 21.03 -7.29
C ILE A 327 -4.34 21.06 -8.23
N VAL A 328 -3.69 19.92 -8.45
CA VAL A 328 -2.56 19.80 -9.38
C VAL A 328 -2.99 20.06 -10.81
N GLY A 329 -4.11 19.48 -11.26
CA GLY A 329 -4.64 19.68 -12.61
C GLY A 329 -4.99 21.14 -12.88
N PHE A 330 -5.78 21.75 -12.01
CA PHE A 330 -6.16 23.16 -12.10
C PHE A 330 -4.97 24.10 -11.95
N GLY A 331 -4.09 23.86 -10.99
CA GLY A 331 -2.88 24.64 -10.80
C GLY A 331 -1.91 24.54 -11.98
N THR A 332 -1.83 23.38 -12.63
CA THR A 332 -1.05 23.21 -13.87
C THR A 332 -1.71 23.92 -15.05
N LEU A 333 -3.04 23.97 -15.13
CA LEU A 333 -3.75 24.79 -16.13
C LEU A 333 -3.43 26.28 -15.94
N LEU A 334 -3.51 26.79 -14.71
CA LEU A 334 -3.10 28.16 -14.39
C LEU A 334 -1.62 28.41 -14.73
N TRP A 335 -0.75 27.43 -14.50
CA TRP A 335 0.66 27.50 -14.89
C TRP A 335 0.86 27.62 -16.40
N VAL A 336 0.08 26.88 -17.19
CA VAL A 336 0.11 26.97 -18.67
C VAL A 336 -0.34 28.36 -19.13
N LEU A 337 -1.44 28.89 -18.57
CA LEU A 337 -1.89 30.26 -18.86
C LEU A 337 -0.85 31.31 -18.47
N THR A 338 -0.21 31.13 -17.32
CA THR A 338 0.90 31.97 -16.85
C THR A 338 2.09 31.88 -17.80
N THR A 339 2.37 30.73 -18.41
CA THR A 339 3.44 30.58 -19.41
C THR A 339 3.17 31.42 -20.66
N PHE A 340 1.92 31.45 -21.14
CA PHE A 340 1.54 32.34 -22.24
C PHE A 340 1.70 33.82 -21.86
N TRP A 341 1.32 34.18 -20.64
CA TRP A 341 1.54 35.53 -20.12
C TRP A 341 3.03 35.89 -20.03
N ASN A 342 3.88 34.95 -19.61
CA ASN A 342 5.33 35.12 -19.56
C ASN A 342 5.92 35.35 -20.96
N LEU A 343 5.43 34.62 -21.96
CA LEU A 343 5.83 34.82 -23.36
C LEU A 343 5.47 36.22 -23.84
N TRP A 344 4.27 36.69 -23.52
CA TRP A 344 3.85 38.05 -23.85
C TRP A 344 4.71 39.11 -23.15
N LEU A 345 4.97 38.98 -21.83
CA LEU A 345 5.86 39.88 -21.10
C LEU A 345 7.29 39.87 -21.67
N TYR A 346 7.77 38.67 -22.05
CA TYR A 346 9.10 38.51 -22.60
C TYR A 346 9.24 39.22 -23.95
N PHE A 347 8.38 38.93 -24.92
CA PHE A 347 8.44 39.55 -26.24
C PHE A 347 8.05 41.02 -26.24
N GLY A 348 7.09 41.42 -25.40
CA GLY A 348 6.59 42.79 -25.34
C GLY A 348 7.53 43.76 -24.64
N TYR A 349 8.26 43.32 -23.61
CA TYR A 349 9.04 44.21 -22.75
C TYR A 349 10.47 43.75 -22.49
N LEU A 350 10.69 42.49 -22.12
CA LEU A 350 12.01 42.03 -21.67
C LEU A 350 13.01 41.80 -22.81
N PHE A 351 12.53 41.60 -24.03
CA PHE A 351 13.33 41.43 -25.24
C PHE A 351 13.64 42.78 -25.93
N VAL A 352 12.84 43.82 -25.67
CA VAL A 352 13.03 45.13 -26.30
C VAL A 352 14.26 45.81 -25.69
N PRO A 353 15.30 46.11 -26.48
CA PRO A 353 16.49 46.78 -25.97
C PRO A 353 16.13 48.17 -25.43
N GLY A 354 16.68 48.52 -24.27
CA GLY A 354 16.44 49.83 -23.65
C GLY A 354 15.22 49.90 -22.71
N VAL A 355 14.54 48.79 -22.40
CA VAL A 355 13.46 48.80 -21.38
C VAL A 355 13.97 48.44 -19.98
N VAL A 356 14.99 47.57 -19.89
CA VAL A 356 15.60 47.13 -18.62
C VAL A 356 16.92 47.87 -18.41
N ALA A 357 17.05 48.59 -17.30
CA ALA A 357 18.28 49.26 -16.91
C ALA A 357 19.17 48.30 -16.10
N PHE A 358 20.33 47.96 -16.64
CA PHE A 358 21.37 47.21 -15.90
C PHE A 358 22.37 48.12 -15.18
N HIS A 359 22.38 49.42 -15.49
CA HIS A 359 23.31 50.38 -14.91
C HIS A 359 22.65 51.17 -13.76
N PRO A 360 23.30 51.33 -12.59
CA PRO A 360 22.72 52.05 -11.44
C PRO A 360 22.27 53.47 -11.76
N ALA A 361 22.98 54.16 -12.66
CA ALA A 361 22.64 55.53 -13.05
C ALA A 361 21.28 55.65 -13.77
N ALA A 362 20.80 54.58 -14.40
CA ALA A 362 19.50 54.56 -15.07
C ALA A 362 18.35 54.14 -14.14
N ALA A 363 18.63 53.78 -12.88
CA ALA A 363 17.61 53.34 -11.93
C ALA A 363 16.62 54.45 -11.50
N GLY A 364 17.02 55.72 -11.62
CA GLY A 364 16.19 56.87 -11.28
C GLY A 364 15.31 57.37 -12.44
N GLU A 365 15.50 56.86 -13.66
CA GLU A 365 14.75 57.30 -14.83
C GLU A 365 13.47 56.48 -15.01
N PRO A 366 12.28 57.12 -15.11
CA PRO A 366 10.98 56.42 -15.16
C PRO A 366 10.76 55.61 -16.44
N SER A 367 11.55 55.88 -17.49
CA SER A 367 11.58 55.14 -18.75
C SER A 367 12.15 53.73 -18.61
N TYR A 368 12.96 53.47 -17.59
CA TYR A 368 13.67 52.20 -17.41
C TYR A 368 13.17 51.40 -16.21
N CYS A 369 13.28 50.09 -16.31
CA CYS A 369 13.01 49.18 -15.21
C CYS A 369 14.30 48.95 -14.41
N ALA A 370 14.34 49.39 -13.14
CA ALA A 370 15.46 49.16 -12.23
C ALA A 370 15.45 47.76 -11.58
N ALA A 371 14.32 47.04 -11.66
CA ALA A 371 14.12 45.70 -11.09
C ALA A 371 14.78 44.60 -11.97
N TRP A 372 16.10 44.65 -12.08
CA TRP A 372 16.86 43.79 -12.98
C TRP A 372 16.87 42.32 -12.53
N VAL A 373 16.77 42.03 -11.22
CA VAL A 373 16.70 40.65 -10.70
C VAL A 373 15.38 40.01 -11.08
N THR A 374 14.28 40.76 -11.02
CA THR A 374 12.93 40.33 -11.41
C THR A 374 12.84 40.12 -12.91
N ALA A 375 13.46 40.99 -13.72
CA ALA A 375 13.60 40.77 -15.15
C ALA A 375 14.40 39.50 -15.46
N CYS A 376 15.49 39.23 -14.72
CA CYS A 376 16.26 37.99 -14.84
C CYS A 376 15.43 36.77 -14.42
N ALA A 377 14.70 36.87 -13.31
CA ALA A 377 13.79 35.84 -12.82
C ALA A 377 12.73 35.46 -13.85
N ALA A 378 12.13 36.44 -14.51
CA ALA A 378 11.19 36.22 -15.62
C ALA A 378 11.84 35.46 -16.79
N LYS A 379 13.09 35.81 -17.15
CA LYS A 379 13.85 35.13 -18.21
C LYS A 379 14.21 33.68 -17.86
N VAL A 380 14.57 33.41 -16.60
CA VAL A 380 14.83 32.03 -16.15
C VAL A 380 13.52 31.23 -16.07
N SER A 381 12.46 31.85 -15.53
CA SER A 381 11.14 31.22 -15.40
C SER A 381 10.57 30.81 -16.75
N ILE A 382 10.68 31.65 -17.79
CA ILE A 382 10.20 31.29 -19.14
C ILE A 382 10.98 30.11 -19.75
N LEU A 383 12.30 30.05 -19.57
CA LEU A 383 13.11 28.94 -20.08
C LEU A 383 12.71 27.62 -19.42
N LEU A 384 12.52 27.63 -18.09
CA LEU A 384 12.06 26.47 -17.33
C LEU A 384 10.62 26.07 -17.69
N ALA A 385 9.73 27.06 -17.88
CA ALA A 385 8.35 26.81 -18.26
C ALA A 385 8.24 26.22 -19.68
N LEU A 386 9.05 26.69 -20.63
CA LEU A 386 9.11 26.16 -22.00
C LEU A 386 9.66 24.74 -22.05
N LEU A 387 10.69 24.43 -21.25
CA LEU A 387 11.27 23.08 -21.17
C LEU A 387 10.22 22.02 -20.81
N PHE A 388 9.24 22.37 -19.96
CA PHE A 388 8.18 21.47 -19.51
C PHE A 388 6.81 21.79 -20.12
N PHE A 389 6.73 22.67 -21.13
CA PHE A 389 5.46 23.13 -21.68
C PHE A 389 4.57 21.97 -22.16
N PHE A 390 5.12 21.10 -22.99
CA PHE A 390 4.38 19.94 -23.51
C PHE A 390 3.98 18.96 -22.40
N GLY A 391 4.84 18.75 -21.40
CA GLY A 391 4.51 17.91 -20.24
C GLY A 391 3.36 18.47 -19.41
N ASN A 392 3.32 19.80 -19.24
CA ASN A 392 2.24 20.48 -18.53
C ASN A 392 0.93 20.44 -19.33
N VAL A 393 0.98 20.66 -20.65
CA VAL A 393 -0.19 20.52 -21.53
C VAL A 393 -0.75 19.09 -21.48
N MET A 394 0.12 18.08 -21.59
CA MET A 394 -0.30 16.68 -21.46
C MET A 394 -0.90 16.38 -20.09
N THR A 395 -0.34 16.93 -19.00
CA THR A 395 -0.90 16.77 -17.66
C THR A 395 -2.31 17.34 -17.56
N VAL A 396 -2.52 18.56 -18.08
CA VAL A 396 -3.84 19.22 -18.10
C VAL A 396 -4.81 18.44 -18.97
N PHE A 397 -4.37 17.96 -20.13
CA PHE A 397 -5.19 17.14 -21.01
C PHE A 397 -5.60 15.81 -20.35
N CYS A 398 -4.67 15.11 -19.71
CA CYS A 398 -4.96 13.90 -18.95
C CYS A 398 -5.94 14.18 -17.82
N TRP A 399 -5.75 15.27 -17.07
CA TRP A 399 -6.65 15.67 -15.99
C TRP A 399 -8.07 15.99 -16.51
N ILE A 400 -8.20 16.75 -17.60
CA ILE A 400 -9.50 17.03 -18.24
C ILE A 400 -10.14 15.74 -18.73
N SER A 401 -9.35 14.83 -19.32
CA SER A 401 -9.82 13.53 -19.80
C SER A 401 -10.31 12.67 -18.64
N GLU A 402 -9.54 12.53 -17.56
CA GLU A 402 -9.94 11.79 -16.37
C GLU A 402 -11.20 12.38 -15.72
N THR A 403 -11.29 13.71 -15.64
CA THR A 403 -12.48 14.42 -15.12
C THR A 403 -13.69 14.16 -16.03
N SER A 404 -13.50 14.19 -17.35
CA SER A 404 -14.57 13.91 -18.32
C SER A 404 -15.02 12.45 -18.25
N LEU A 405 -14.08 11.51 -18.10
CA LEU A 405 -14.34 10.08 -17.98
C LEU A 405 -15.04 9.71 -16.66
N SER A 406 -14.99 10.58 -15.65
CA SER A 406 -15.77 10.42 -14.43
C SER A 406 -17.27 10.70 -14.62
N MET A 407 -17.67 11.31 -15.74
CA MET A 407 -19.07 11.51 -16.09
C MET A 407 -19.64 10.25 -16.75
N ASP A 408 -20.65 9.64 -16.13
CA ASP A 408 -21.25 8.38 -16.60
C ASP A 408 -21.70 8.45 -18.07
N SER A 409 -22.28 9.59 -18.48
CA SER A 409 -22.73 9.80 -19.86
C SER A 409 -21.62 9.73 -20.91
N ILE A 410 -20.38 10.08 -20.56
CA ILE A 410 -19.23 10.03 -21.47
C ILE A 410 -18.64 8.62 -21.46
N ALA A 411 -18.54 8.00 -20.27
CA ALA A 411 -18.11 6.63 -20.11
C ALA A 411 -18.98 5.67 -20.94
N GLU A 412 -20.30 5.77 -20.83
CA GLU A 412 -21.26 4.96 -21.60
C GLU A 412 -21.08 5.11 -23.11
N LYS A 413 -20.88 6.34 -23.60
CA LYS A 413 -20.66 6.62 -25.03
C LYS A 413 -19.36 6.00 -25.53
N ILE A 414 -18.28 6.09 -24.75
CA ILE A 414 -16.98 5.50 -25.11
C ILE A 414 -17.07 3.97 -25.12
N VAL A 415 -17.75 3.36 -24.15
CA VAL A 415 -18.01 1.91 -24.15
C VAL A 415 -18.87 1.50 -25.35
N ALA A 416 -19.90 2.28 -25.70
CA ALA A 416 -20.74 2.02 -26.85
C ALA A 416 -19.94 2.07 -28.17
N GLN A 417 -19.03 3.03 -28.32
CA GLN A 417 -18.13 3.12 -29.48
C GLN A 417 -17.13 1.96 -29.52
N ALA A 418 -16.55 1.57 -28.39
CA ALA A 418 -15.66 0.41 -28.30
C ALA A 418 -16.40 -0.88 -28.67
N LYS A 419 -17.65 -1.05 -28.21
CA LYS A 419 -18.51 -2.18 -28.57
C LYS A 419 -18.85 -2.19 -30.07
N ALA A 420 -19.13 -1.03 -30.66
CA ALA A 420 -19.37 -0.93 -32.10
C ALA A 420 -18.12 -1.30 -32.92
N PHE A 421 -16.93 -0.93 -32.45
CA PHE A 421 -15.67 -1.35 -33.04
C PHE A 421 -15.48 -2.88 -32.96
N ASP A 422 -15.70 -3.47 -31.78
CA ASP A 422 -15.58 -4.91 -31.58
C ASP A 422 -16.57 -5.73 -32.43
N GLN A 423 -17.78 -5.20 -32.65
CA GLN A 423 -18.76 -5.80 -33.56
C GLN A 423 -18.29 -5.81 -35.01
N MET A 424 -17.45 -4.85 -35.42
CA MET A 424 -16.84 -4.84 -36.75
C MET A 424 -15.63 -5.78 -36.84
N SER A 425 -14.91 -6.01 -35.73
CA SER A 425 -13.69 -6.85 -35.68
C SER A 425 -13.96 -8.25 -35.12
N MET A 426 -14.47 -9.15 -35.97
CA MET A 426 -14.63 -10.60 -35.69
C MET A 426 -15.38 -10.99 -34.39
N GLY A 427 -16.06 -10.05 -33.72
CA GLY A 427 -16.86 -10.30 -32.53
C GLY A 427 -16.08 -10.52 -31.23
N LEU A 428 -14.74 -10.38 -31.24
CA LEU A 428 -13.95 -10.43 -30.00
C LEU A 428 -13.94 -9.05 -29.32
N PRO A 429 -14.30 -8.94 -28.02
CA PRO A 429 -14.45 -7.66 -27.32
C PRO A 429 -13.12 -7.00 -26.91
N VAL A 430 -12.15 -6.92 -27.83
CA VAL A 430 -10.78 -6.48 -27.52
C VAL A 430 -10.72 -4.99 -27.19
N ALA A 431 -11.36 -4.15 -28.00
CA ALA A 431 -11.39 -2.71 -27.77
C ALA A 431 -12.18 -2.36 -26.51
N GLN A 432 -13.31 -3.03 -26.25
CA GLN A 432 -14.08 -2.85 -25.03
C GLN A 432 -13.25 -3.21 -23.79
N ILE A 433 -12.54 -4.35 -23.81
CA ILE A 433 -11.66 -4.75 -22.71
C ILE A 433 -10.55 -3.72 -22.53
N LEU A 434 -9.86 -3.29 -23.59
CA LEU A 434 -8.78 -2.31 -23.49
C LEU A 434 -9.25 -0.95 -23.00
N VAL A 435 -10.38 -0.44 -23.50
CA VAL A 435 -10.96 0.84 -23.08
C VAL A 435 -11.36 0.78 -21.61
N LYS A 436 -12.01 -0.30 -21.16
CA LYS A 436 -12.34 -0.49 -19.75
C LYS A 436 -11.08 -0.62 -18.89
N ALA A 437 -10.12 -1.41 -19.36
CA ALA A 437 -8.87 -1.70 -18.69
C ALA A 437 -7.88 -0.55 -18.70
N VAL A 438 -8.05 0.52 -19.49
CA VAL A 438 -7.08 1.63 -19.60
C VAL A 438 -7.72 2.96 -19.26
N LEU A 439 -8.87 3.27 -19.86
CA LEU A 439 -9.53 4.57 -19.75
C LEU A 439 -10.54 4.59 -18.58
N LEU A 440 -11.39 3.57 -18.46
CA LEU A 440 -12.51 3.57 -17.51
C LEU A 440 -12.21 2.88 -16.18
N ARG A 441 -10.93 2.75 -15.81
CA ARG A 441 -10.43 2.03 -14.63
C ARG A 441 -11.02 2.44 -13.28
N GLY A 442 -11.86 3.48 -13.16
CA GLY A 442 -12.20 4.04 -11.84
C GLY A 442 -13.61 4.51 -11.57
N SER A 443 -14.55 4.54 -12.53
CA SER A 443 -15.93 4.99 -12.24
C SER A 443 -16.88 3.83 -11.94
N THR A 444 -16.98 2.82 -12.81
CA THR A 444 -18.02 1.77 -12.66
C THR A 444 -17.47 0.45 -12.09
N ASP A 445 -16.30 0.00 -12.54
CA ASP A 445 -15.83 -1.35 -12.21
C ASP A 445 -15.18 -1.42 -10.82
N VAL A 446 -14.73 -0.28 -10.27
CA VAL A 446 -14.09 -0.22 -8.95
C VAL A 446 -15.11 -0.36 -7.83
N LEU A 447 -16.30 0.24 -7.94
CA LEU A 447 -17.35 0.09 -6.94
C LEU A 447 -17.84 -1.36 -6.87
N CYS A 448 -18.12 -1.97 -8.02
CA CYS A 448 -18.48 -3.39 -8.09
C CYS A 448 -17.35 -4.29 -7.57
N SER A 449 -16.08 -4.00 -7.92
CA SER A 449 -14.93 -4.76 -7.42
C SER A 449 -14.73 -4.58 -5.91
N ARG A 450 -14.94 -3.37 -5.37
CA ARG A 450 -14.87 -3.11 -3.93
C ARG A 450 -16.01 -3.81 -3.20
N LEU A 451 -17.22 -3.77 -3.73
CA LEU A 451 -18.36 -4.50 -3.18
C LEU A 451 -18.07 -6.00 -3.17
N ALA A 452 -17.60 -6.57 -4.28
CA ALA A 452 -17.25 -7.99 -4.37
C ALA A 452 -16.12 -8.36 -3.39
N ALA A 453 -15.09 -7.52 -3.26
CA ALA A 453 -14.01 -7.74 -2.29
C ALA A 453 -14.53 -7.67 -0.85
N GLN A 454 -15.39 -6.70 -0.52
CA GLN A 454 -16.00 -6.57 0.82
C GLN A 454 -16.99 -7.70 1.11
N MET A 455 -17.74 -8.17 0.12
CA MET A 455 -18.61 -9.34 0.27
C MET A 455 -17.78 -10.59 0.57
N ARG A 456 -16.67 -10.82 -0.14
CA ARG A 456 -15.75 -11.93 0.16
C ARG A 456 -15.14 -11.84 1.55
N GLU A 457 -14.73 -10.64 1.97
CA GLU A 457 -14.19 -10.42 3.31
C GLU A 457 -15.25 -10.70 4.38
N LYS A 458 -16.48 -10.22 4.17
CA LYS A 458 -17.64 -10.55 5.00
C LYS A 458 -17.92 -12.05 5.05
N ASP A 459 -17.88 -12.74 3.91
CA ASP A 459 -18.13 -14.17 3.83
C ASP A 459 -17.03 -14.97 4.55
N GLY A 460 -15.77 -14.56 4.41
CA GLY A 460 -14.63 -15.12 5.14
C GLY A 460 -14.78 -14.94 6.66
N LEU A 461 -15.07 -13.73 7.11
CA LEU A 461 -15.33 -13.44 8.52
C LEU A 461 -16.55 -14.21 9.06
N SER A 462 -17.60 -14.37 8.26
CA SER A 462 -18.77 -15.16 8.64
C SER A 462 -18.44 -16.65 8.78
N GLN A 463 -17.53 -17.18 7.97
CA GLN A 463 -17.06 -18.56 8.09
C GLN A 463 -16.18 -18.73 9.34
N GLU A 464 -15.25 -17.80 9.59
CA GLU A 464 -14.43 -17.80 10.80
C GLU A 464 -15.30 -17.74 12.06
N MET A 465 -16.29 -16.84 12.08
CA MET A 465 -17.28 -16.75 13.16
C MET A 465 -17.99 -18.09 13.37
N SER A 466 -18.47 -18.74 12.31
CA SER A 466 -19.12 -20.05 12.40
C SER A 466 -18.18 -21.15 12.91
N GLN A 467 -16.89 -21.13 12.55
CA GLN A 467 -15.89 -22.07 13.04
C GLN A 467 -15.59 -21.85 14.52
N THR A 468 -15.41 -20.59 14.94
CA THR A 468 -15.20 -20.24 16.34
C THR A 468 -16.41 -20.59 17.20
N GLU A 469 -17.63 -20.38 16.70
CA GLU A 469 -18.86 -20.82 17.38
C GLU A 469 -18.90 -22.34 17.58
N LYS A 470 -18.49 -23.12 16.56
CA LYS A 470 -18.40 -24.59 16.68
C LYS A 470 -17.35 -25.01 17.70
N GLN A 471 -16.18 -24.37 17.70
CA GLN A 471 -15.12 -24.64 18.69
C GLN A 471 -15.59 -24.30 20.11
N LEU A 472 -16.28 -23.18 20.27
CA LEU A 472 -16.85 -22.75 21.54
C LEU A 472 -17.95 -23.71 22.01
N ALA A 473 -18.80 -24.19 21.12
CA ALA A 473 -19.80 -25.21 21.44
C ALA A 473 -19.16 -26.55 21.85
N ALA A 474 -18.08 -26.97 21.17
CA ALA A 474 -17.34 -28.19 21.51
C ALA A 474 -16.69 -28.08 22.90
N LEU A 475 -16.02 -26.95 23.21
CA LEU A 475 -15.44 -26.70 24.52
C LEU A 475 -16.49 -26.64 25.63
N LYS A 476 -17.68 -26.08 25.35
CA LYS A 476 -18.80 -26.09 26.30
C LYS A 476 -19.29 -27.51 26.58
N ALA A 477 -19.44 -28.35 25.54
CA ALA A 477 -19.84 -29.75 25.71
C ALA A 477 -18.80 -30.53 26.53
N GLU A 478 -17.51 -30.29 26.30
CA GLU A 478 -16.44 -30.91 27.09
C GLU A 478 -16.46 -30.45 28.55
N LEU A 479 -16.70 -29.16 28.80
CA LEU A 479 -16.84 -28.60 30.15
C LEU A 479 -18.06 -29.17 30.88
N GLU A 480 -19.20 -29.32 30.20
CA GLU A 480 -20.40 -29.96 30.75
C GLU A 480 -20.16 -31.44 31.08
N ALA A 481 -19.47 -32.18 30.20
CA ALA A 481 -19.10 -33.57 30.45
C ALA A 481 -18.18 -33.68 31.68
N LYS A 482 -17.19 -32.79 31.80
CA LYS A 482 -16.29 -32.74 32.97
C LYS A 482 -17.01 -32.34 34.25
N ASN A 483 -17.96 -31.41 34.19
CA ASN A 483 -18.80 -31.08 35.33
C ASN A 483 -19.69 -32.26 35.76
N ALA A 484 -20.26 -32.98 34.80
CA ALA A 484 -21.04 -34.18 35.09
C ALA A 484 -20.18 -35.29 35.73
N GLU A 485 -18.94 -35.49 35.27
CA GLU A 485 -17.97 -36.38 35.91
C GLU A 485 -17.67 -35.94 37.35
N VAL A 486 -17.43 -34.65 37.57
CA VAL A 486 -17.18 -34.09 38.91
C VAL A 486 -18.39 -34.28 39.83
N ASP A 487 -19.60 -34.04 39.35
CA ASP A 487 -20.81 -34.19 40.14
C ASP A 487 -21.16 -35.67 40.40
N ALA A 488 -20.86 -36.57 39.46
CA ALA A 488 -20.92 -38.01 39.67
C ALA A 488 -19.93 -38.45 40.76
N MET A 489 -18.68 -37.97 40.72
CA MET A 489 -17.69 -38.23 41.77
C MET A 489 -18.16 -37.68 43.12
N LYS A 490 -18.71 -36.46 43.18
CA LYS A 490 -19.27 -35.89 44.42
C LYS A 490 -20.41 -36.74 44.97
N SER A 491 -21.33 -37.19 44.10
CA SER A 491 -22.45 -38.04 44.51
C SER A 491 -21.96 -39.39 45.03
N GLU A 492 -20.97 -40.00 44.37
CA GLU A 492 -20.34 -41.24 44.84
C GLU A 492 -19.69 -41.03 46.21
N MET A 493 -18.94 -39.93 46.40
CA MET A 493 -18.36 -39.57 47.68
C MET A 493 -19.40 -39.39 48.78
N VAL A 494 -20.53 -38.71 48.50
CA VAL A 494 -21.63 -38.55 49.46
C VAL A 494 -22.28 -39.89 49.79
N SER A 495 -22.49 -40.76 48.79
CA SER A 495 -23.08 -42.09 49.00
C SER A 495 -22.23 -43.02 49.86
N GLN A 496 -20.91 -42.83 49.84
CA GLN A 496 -19.95 -43.52 50.72
C GLN A 496 -19.86 -42.88 52.12
N GLY A 497 -20.79 -41.99 52.50
CA GLY A 497 -20.83 -41.31 53.79
C GLY A 497 -20.24 -39.89 53.77
N GLY A 498 -19.85 -39.39 52.61
CA GLY A 498 -19.07 -38.15 52.50
C GLY A 498 -17.62 -38.36 52.94
N TYR A 499 -16.75 -37.44 52.51
CA TYR A 499 -15.31 -37.53 52.79
C TYR A 499 -15.02 -37.69 54.30
N CYS A 500 -15.79 -37.00 55.15
CA CYS A 500 -15.62 -37.06 56.59
C CYS A 500 -16.18 -38.33 57.25
N ALA A 501 -17.30 -38.92 56.80
CA ALA A 501 -17.81 -40.14 57.45
C ALA A 501 -17.11 -41.41 56.95
N ALA A 502 -16.73 -41.49 55.66
CA ALA A 502 -15.90 -42.59 55.14
C ALA A 502 -14.51 -42.61 55.81
N GLN A 503 -13.93 -41.43 56.04
CA GLN A 503 -12.65 -41.29 56.73
C GLN A 503 -12.80 -41.50 58.25
N ALA A 504 -13.89 -41.03 58.87
CA ALA A 504 -14.17 -41.29 60.29
C ALA A 504 -14.49 -42.76 60.57
N GLU A 505 -15.20 -43.47 59.68
CA GLU A 505 -15.53 -44.90 59.83
C GLU A 505 -14.29 -45.79 59.63
N ARG A 506 -13.39 -45.44 58.70
CA ARG A 506 -12.05 -46.07 58.59
C ARG A 506 -11.17 -45.81 59.82
N ILE A 507 -11.25 -44.62 60.43
CA ILE A 507 -10.53 -44.28 61.67
C ILE A 507 -11.17 -44.93 62.91
N ALA A 508 -12.49 -45.17 62.90
CA ALA A 508 -13.23 -45.76 64.03
C ALA A 508 -13.20 -47.30 64.02
N ALA A 509 -13.16 -47.94 62.84
CA ALA A 509 -13.11 -49.41 62.71
C ALA A 509 -11.69 -49.99 62.64
N GLY A 510 -10.68 -49.16 62.34
CA GLY A 510 -9.27 -49.55 62.33
C GLY A 510 -8.52 -49.01 63.55
N ASN A 511 -7.57 -49.79 64.07
CA ASN A 511 -6.61 -49.33 65.07
C ASN A 511 -5.96 -48.02 64.54
N LEU A 512 -6.04 -46.91 65.27
CA LEU A 512 -5.56 -45.57 64.83
C LEU A 512 -4.11 -45.61 64.31
N GLU A 513 -3.31 -46.55 64.84
CA GLU A 513 -1.97 -46.90 64.37
C GLU A 513 -1.94 -47.41 62.91
N VAL A 514 -2.88 -48.26 62.50
CA VAL A 514 -2.99 -48.77 61.12
C VAL A 514 -3.42 -47.68 60.15
N ALA A 515 -4.32 -46.77 60.56
CA ALA A 515 -4.71 -45.64 59.74
C ALA A 515 -3.57 -44.63 59.57
N LYS A 516 -2.77 -44.39 60.63
CA LYS A 516 -1.53 -43.59 60.54
C LYS A 516 -0.47 -44.28 59.68
N ALA A 517 -0.30 -45.60 59.80
CA ALA A 517 0.63 -46.36 58.98
C ALA A 517 0.23 -46.34 57.50
N HIS A 518 -1.05 -46.50 57.19
CA HIS A 518 -1.55 -46.43 55.82
C HIS A 518 -1.54 -45.00 55.28
N GLY A 519 -1.83 -43.98 56.10
CA GLY A 519 -1.66 -42.58 55.71
C GLY A 519 -0.20 -42.23 55.43
N ALA A 520 0.73 -42.73 56.24
CA ALA A 520 2.16 -42.62 55.99
C ALA A 520 2.55 -43.33 54.69
N GLU A 521 2.03 -44.54 54.44
CA GLU A 521 2.26 -45.31 53.21
C GLU A 521 1.70 -44.60 51.96
N VAL A 522 0.50 -44.01 52.02
CA VAL A 522 -0.09 -43.26 50.90
C VAL A 522 0.67 -41.96 50.64
N ILE A 523 1.14 -41.27 51.69
CA ILE A 523 2.01 -40.11 51.54
C ILE A 523 3.36 -40.53 50.95
N GLU A 524 3.91 -41.67 51.35
CA GLU A 524 5.14 -42.25 50.79
C GLU A 524 4.95 -42.65 49.33
N GLU A 525 3.81 -43.27 48.97
CA GLU A 525 3.47 -43.64 47.60
C GLU A 525 3.22 -42.41 46.72
N ALA A 526 2.54 -41.39 47.24
CA ALA A 526 2.36 -40.11 46.56
C ALA A 526 3.71 -39.40 46.36
N ARG A 527 4.61 -39.42 47.37
CA ARG A 527 6.00 -38.92 47.23
C ARG A 527 6.78 -39.75 46.21
N ARG A 528 6.59 -41.06 46.16
CA ARG A 528 7.25 -41.94 45.19
C ARG A 528 6.74 -41.73 43.77
N LYS A 529 5.44 -41.51 43.58
CA LYS A 529 4.83 -41.15 42.28
C LYS A 529 5.25 -39.74 41.85
N ALA A 530 5.29 -38.78 42.76
CA ALA A 530 5.81 -37.44 42.49
C ALA A 530 7.29 -37.48 42.10
N ALA A 531 8.13 -38.25 42.81
CA ALA A 531 9.53 -38.46 42.46
C ALA A 531 9.72 -39.20 41.13
N MET A 532 8.81 -40.14 40.80
CA MET A 532 8.82 -40.84 39.51
C MET A 532 8.42 -39.91 38.37
N LEU A 533 7.40 -39.08 38.56
CA LEU A 533 7.00 -38.02 37.62
C LEU A 533 8.11 -36.99 37.45
N GLU A 534 8.75 -36.54 38.53
CA GLU A 534 9.89 -35.62 38.49
C GLU A 534 11.03 -36.23 37.66
N LYS A 535 11.33 -37.52 37.89
CA LYS A 535 12.33 -38.25 37.10
C LYS A 535 11.94 -38.39 35.63
N GLN A 536 10.67 -38.73 35.32
CA GLN A 536 10.18 -38.84 33.95
C GLN A 536 10.22 -37.49 33.21
N THR A 537 9.76 -36.41 33.86
CA THR A 537 9.88 -35.06 33.30
C THR A 537 11.34 -34.64 33.15
N GLY A 538 12.22 -35.01 34.07
CA GLY A 538 13.66 -34.80 33.96
C GLY A 538 14.27 -35.51 32.76
N GLU A 539 13.92 -36.78 32.56
CA GLU A 539 14.35 -37.59 31.41
C GLU A 539 13.81 -37.04 30.07
N GLU A 540 12.57 -36.56 30.01
CA GLU A 540 12.01 -35.91 28.82
C GLU A 540 12.68 -34.56 28.52
N ILE A 541 12.98 -33.76 29.55
CA ILE A 541 13.75 -32.51 29.40
C ILE A 541 15.16 -32.80 28.91
N GLU A 542 15.85 -33.81 29.46
CA GLU A 542 17.17 -34.23 28.98
C GLU A 542 17.12 -34.71 27.52
N LYS A 543 16.07 -35.45 27.14
CA LYS A 543 15.87 -35.91 25.76
C LYS A 543 15.62 -34.74 24.79
N MET A 544 14.82 -33.75 25.19
CA MET A 544 14.64 -32.52 24.43
C MET A 544 15.94 -31.73 24.32
N LEU A 545 16.72 -31.61 25.40
CA LEU A 545 18.04 -30.96 25.37
C LEU A 545 19.03 -31.69 24.46
N ALA A 546 19.01 -33.02 24.44
CA ALA A 546 19.82 -33.82 23.53
C ALA A 546 19.40 -33.59 22.07
N GLN A 547 18.10 -33.53 21.78
CA GLN A 547 17.59 -33.20 20.44
C GLN A 547 17.99 -31.78 20.01
N ILE A 548 17.88 -30.79 20.90
CA ILE A 548 18.32 -29.41 20.65
C ILE A 548 19.82 -29.39 20.36
N LYS A 549 20.63 -30.12 21.13
CA LYS A 549 22.08 -30.21 20.90
C LYS A 549 22.40 -30.80 19.52
N VAL A 550 21.69 -31.86 19.11
CA VAL A 550 21.84 -32.45 17.76
C VAL A 550 21.47 -31.43 16.68
N LEU A 551 20.38 -30.69 16.85
CA LEU A 551 19.98 -29.64 15.89
C LEU A 551 21.02 -28.49 15.83
N MET A 552 21.62 -28.12 16.96
CA MET A 552 22.70 -27.13 17.00
C MET A 552 23.98 -27.64 16.31
N GLU A 553 24.34 -28.90 16.51
CA GLU A 553 25.48 -29.54 15.83
C GLU A 553 25.22 -29.65 14.31
N GLN A 554 24.00 -29.97 13.89
CA GLN A 554 23.60 -29.98 12.47
C GLN A 554 23.64 -28.57 11.84
N ALA A 555 23.18 -27.55 12.56
CA ALA A 555 23.24 -26.17 12.11
C ALA A 555 24.69 -25.66 12.01
N ALA A 556 25.55 -26.00 12.98
CA ALA A 556 26.99 -25.69 12.93
C ALA A 556 27.67 -26.39 11.75
N ALA A 557 27.37 -27.67 11.52
CA ALA A 557 27.91 -28.42 10.38
C ALA A 557 27.43 -27.83 9.03
N ALA A 558 26.17 -27.39 8.94
CA ALA A 558 25.66 -26.71 7.74
C ALA A 558 26.38 -25.37 7.49
N ALA A 559 26.67 -24.61 8.54
CA ALA A 559 27.44 -23.37 8.44
C ALA A 559 28.90 -23.62 7.99
N ASP A 560 29.55 -24.67 8.51
CA ASP A 560 30.90 -25.06 8.09
C ASP A 560 30.94 -25.54 6.63
N MET A 561 29.92 -26.31 6.19
CA MET A 561 29.77 -26.71 4.79
C MET A 561 29.55 -25.51 3.86
N ALA A 562 28.71 -24.55 4.25
CA ALA A 562 28.51 -23.31 3.48
C ALA A 562 29.80 -22.50 3.37
N LYS A 563 30.59 -22.45 4.46
CA LYS A 563 31.90 -21.79 4.47
C LYS A 563 32.92 -22.48 3.57
N GLN A 564 32.95 -23.82 3.55
CA GLN A 564 33.80 -24.59 2.65
C GLN A 564 33.40 -24.41 1.19
N GLN A 565 32.10 -24.46 0.87
CA GLN A 565 31.59 -24.20 -0.47
C GLN A 565 31.93 -22.79 -0.97
N ALA A 566 31.85 -21.78 -0.09
CA ALA A 566 32.28 -20.42 -0.42
C ALA A 566 33.78 -20.33 -0.71
N GLN A 567 34.62 -21.05 0.05
CA GLN A 567 36.07 -21.10 -0.17
C GLN A 567 36.44 -21.84 -1.45
N GLU A 568 35.78 -22.95 -1.77
CA GLU A 568 35.97 -23.69 -3.03
C GLU A 568 35.51 -22.87 -4.23
N ALA A 569 34.37 -22.17 -4.14
CA ALA A 569 33.90 -21.27 -5.19
C ALA A 569 34.91 -20.12 -5.43
N LEU A 570 35.52 -19.58 -4.36
CA LEU A 570 36.60 -18.59 -4.44
C LEU A 570 37.86 -19.14 -5.12
N ALA A 571 38.25 -20.38 -4.81
CA ALA A 571 39.41 -21.02 -5.44
C ALA A 571 39.15 -21.31 -6.93
N GLN A 572 37.96 -21.81 -7.28
CA GLN A 572 37.57 -22.06 -8.68
C GLN A 572 37.45 -20.76 -9.49
N ALA A 573 36.96 -19.68 -8.88
CA ALA A 573 36.92 -18.37 -9.52
C ALA A 573 38.32 -17.78 -9.76
N ALA A 574 39.29 -18.08 -8.89
CA ALA A 574 40.68 -17.65 -9.05
C ALA A 574 41.41 -18.39 -10.20
N GLU A 575 41.03 -19.63 -10.51
CA GLU A 575 41.65 -20.43 -11.56
C GLU A 575 40.97 -20.31 -12.95
N GLY A 576 39.68 -19.94 -13.00
CA GLY A 576 38.87 -20.02 -14.23
C GLY A 576 38.40 -18.70 -14.87
N ALA A 577 38.55 -17.54 -14.21
CA ALA A 577 37.96 -16.29 -14.70
C ALA A 577 38.88 -15.51 -15.67
N PRO A 578 38.42 -15.12 -16.87
CA PRO A 578 39.21 -14.37 -17.85
C PRO A 578 39.44 -12.89 -17.48
N SER A 579 38.80 -12.38 -16.42
CA SER A 579 39.01 -11.02 -15.90
C SER A 579 38.89 -10.97 -14.38
N MET A 580 39.73 -10.15 -13.72
CA MET A 580 39.67 -9.95 -12.26
C MET A 580 38.32 -9.38 -11.78
N ALA A 581 37.59 -8.69 -12.65
CA ALA A 581 36.29 -8.09 -12.30
C ALA A 581 35.19 -9.15 -12.12
N ASP A 582 35.20 -10.21 -12.93
CA ASP A 582 34.22 -11.31 -12.84
C ASP A 582 34.52 -12.20 -11.63
N ALA A 583 35.80 -12.46 -11.34
CA ALA A 583 36.22 -13.15 -10.12
C ALA A 583 35.84 -12.38 -8.85
N GLN A 584 36.02 -11.05 -8.86
CA GLN A 584 35.68 -10.21 -7.72
C GLN A 584 34.16 -10.12 -7.50
N LYS A 585 33.36 -10.11 -8.59
CA LYS A 585 31.91 -10.14 -8.52
C LYS A 585 31.40 -11.48 -7.95
N MET A 586 31.86 -12.61 -8.47
CA MET A 586 31.48 -13.94 -7.96
C MET A 586 31.91 -14.13 -6.50
N ALA A 587 33.11 -13.68 -6.12
CA ALA A 587 33.57 -13.70 -4.74
C ALA A 587 32.70 -12.84 -3.81
N SER A 588 32.25 -11.66 -4.28
CA SER A 588 31.38 -10.78 -3.50
C SER A 588 29.96 -11.34 -3.35
N GLU A 589 29.42 -12.01 -4.37
CA GLU A 589 28.11 -12.65 -4.33
C GLU A 589 28.12 -13.89 -3.41
N ALA A 590 29.17 -14.70 -3.46
CA ALA A 590 29.35 -15.83 -2.54
C ALA A 590 29.54 -15.39 -1.08
N MET A 591 30.27 -14.29 -0.84
CA MET A 591 30.39 -13.71 0.51
C MET A 591 29.08 -13.08 0.99
N ALA A 592 28.30 -12.46 0.11
CA ALA A 592 26.99 -11.91 0.46
C ALA A 592 25.99 -13.02 0.85
N GLN A 593 25.94 -14.11 0.07
CA GLN A 593 25.12 -15.28 0.41
C GLN A 593 25.53 -15.95 1.73
N ALA A 594 26.85 -16.04 2.01
CA ALA A 594 27.34 -16.54 3.28
C ALA A 594 27.04 -15.58 4.46
N ALA A 595 27.08 -14.26 4.23
CA ALA A 595 26.77 -13.25 5.23
C ALA A 595 25.27 -13.19 5.56
N ASP A 596 24.38 -13.42 4.58
CA ASP A 596 22.93 -13.46 4.77
C ASP A 596 22.45 -14.72 5.50
N ALA A 597 23.21 -15.82 5.45
CA ALA A 597 22.94 -17.02 6.25
C ALA A 597 23.35 -16.87 7.74
N ALA A 598 24.26 -15.95 8.07
CA ALA A 598 24.72 -15.74 9.45
C ALA A 598 23.63 -15.21 10.42
N PRO A 599 22.77 -14.23 10.07
CA PRO A 599 21.73 -13.75 10.98
C PRO A 599 20.61 -14.78 11.22
N SER A 600 20.29 -15.67 10.27
CA SER A 600 19.29 -16.72 10.50
C SER A 600 19.78 -17.77 11.49
N VAL A 601 21.08 -18.11 11.48
CA VAL A 601 21.71 -19.00 12.47
C VAL A 601 21.79 -18.32 13.85
N ALA A 602 22.11 -17.02 13.89
CA ALA A 602 22.13 -16.26 15.15
C ALA A 602 20.72 -16.12 15.76
N MET A 603 19.70 -15.88 14.95
CA MET A 603 18.31 -15.80 15.38
C MET A 603 17.80 -17.17 15.86
N ALA A 604 18.15 -18.26 15.17
CA ALA A 604 17.84 -19.61 15.60
C ALA A 604 18.52 -19.97 16.94
N GLN A 605 19.78 -19.55 17.14
CA GLN A 605 20.47 -19.69 18.44
C GLN A 605 19.80 -18.87 19.54
N GLN A 606 19.34 -17.65 19.24
CA GLN A 606 18.68 -16.79 20.22
C GLN A 606 17.29 -17.31 20.61
N MET A 607 16.50 -17.81 19.64
CA MET A 607 15.23 -18.49 19.90
C MET A 607 15.42 -19.78 20.69
N ALA A 608 16.46 -20.56 20.37
CA ALA A 608 16.80 -21.77 21.11
C ALA A 608 17.22 -21.44 22.55
N GLN A 609 17.98 -20.37 22.80
CA GLN A 609 18.34 -19.94 24.15
C GLN A 609 17.13 -19.40 24.94
N GLY A 610 16.23 -18.67 24.28
CA GLY A 610 15.00 -18.16 24.88
C GLY A 610 14.06 -19.28 25.32
N SER A 611 13.80 -20.26 24.45
CA SER A 611 12.97 -21.42 24.79
C SER A 611 13.58 -22.29 25.89
N LEU A 612 14.92 -22.38 25.96
CA LEU A 612 15.63 -23.07 27.04
C LEU A 612 15.51 -22.34 28.39
N GLN A 613 15.50 -21.00 28.38
CA GLN A 613 15.26 -20.20 29.59
C GLN A 613 13.81 -20.33 30.08
N GLU A 614 12.82 -20.27 29.17
CA GLU A 614 11.40 -20.48 29.53
C GLU A 614 11.16 -21.89 30.07
N ALA A 615 11.71 -22.93 29.42
CA ALA A 615 11.59 -24.30 29.89
C ALA A 615 12.20 -24.49 31.28
N ARG A 616 13.36 -23.85 31.57
CA ARG A 616 13.96 -23.86 32.91
C ARG A 616 13.14 -23.11 33.94
N ALA A 617 12.55 -21.97 33.57
CA ALA A 617 11.69 -21.20 34.46
C ALA A 617 10.42 -21.98 34.82
N ALA A 618 9.74 -22.56 33.83
CA ALA A 618 8.56 -23.39 34.02
C ALA A 618 8.86 -24.64 34.86
N ALA A 619 9.98 -25.32 34.62
CA ALA A 619 10.42 -26.45 35.43
C ALA A 619 10.71 -26.03 36.89
N GLY A 620 11.36 -24.88 37.10
CA GLY A 620 11.61 -24.34 38.44
C GLY A 620 10.34 -23.95 39.20
N GLU A 621 9.33 -23.43 38.49
CA GLU A 621 8.03 -23.09 39.08
C GLU A 621 7.20 -24.34 39.42
N ALA A 622 7.24 -25.36 38.55
CA ALA A 622 6.65 -26.67 38.82
C ALA A 622 7.29 -27.34 40.04
N ALA A 623 8.62 -27.34 40.14
CA ALA A 623 9.35 -27.86 41.30
C ALA A 623 8.97 -27.14 42.60
N LYS A 624 8.85 -25.80 42.57
CA LYS A 624 8.38 -25.02 43.74
C LYS A 624 6.93 -25.36 44.12
N LYS A 625 6.03 -25.56 43.15
CA LYS A 625 4.65 -25.99 43.42
C LYS A 625 4.61 -27.36 44.09
N VAL A 626 5.41 -28.31 43.63
CA VAL A 626 5.52 -29.64 44.26
C VAL A 626 6.09 -29.53 45.68
N GLN A 627 7.11 -28.70 45.88
CA GLN A 627 7.72 -28.49 47.20
C GLN A 627 6.74 -27.84 48.19
N ASN A 628 5.92 -26.89 47.73
CA ASN A 628 4.87 -26.25 48.52
C ASN A 628 3.68 -27.17 48.81
N LEU A 629 3.42 -28.18 47.96
CA LEU A 629 2.39 -29.21 48.22
C LEU A 629 2.91 -30.31 49.17
N ALA A 630 4.23 -30.48 49.26
CA ALA A 630 4.87 -31.45 50.13
C ALA A 630 5.17 -30.93 51.55
N ALA A 631 5.22 -29.60 51.72
CA ALA A 631 5.34 -28.89 52.98
C ALA A 631 3.96 -28.64 53.59
#